data_AF-A0A7C3G6L4-F1
#
_entry.id   AF-A0A7C3G6L4-F1
#
_cell.length_a   1.000
_cell.length_b   1.000
_cell.length_c   1.000
_cell.angle_alpha   90.00
_cell.angle_beta   90.00
_cell.angle_gamma   90.00
#
_symmetry.space_group_name_H-M   'P 1'
#
loop_
_entity.id
_entity.type
_entity.pdbx_description
1 polymer ?
#
loop_
_entity_poly.entity_id
_entity_poly.type
_entity_poly.pdbx_seq_one_letter_code
_entity_poly.pdbx_strand_id
1 'polypeptide(L)'
;MRHSFFLTLFIFFFAACSAPMLKPVAVTPSSKEVDYVQDVKPILDKRCVICHSCYNSPCQAKFSSFEGIDRGASKLEVYNATRLNAVDPTRLFIDAQTTQQWRAKGFFSLTQAKENNATHNDSIMMHLLYDKKMHPDIIGNYDPEHDKLSCPRNKEELAEYLDEKPNHGMPYGFPALQAAEYTTVAQWLAQGAKGPDAQEQKKLQTPSKAALREIRKWEDFFNAPDAKHQMMARYLYEHLYLAHIYFPTAKGEFYQLIRSYTPSPKKAAIIPTLRPFDDPKVEHFYYRFVKIHATIVHKTHMVFRFDDTALSRFNELFIQAQWREKPHRISYDVRTSANPFVAFKQIPTRSRYQFLLDNAHYIIMTFIRGPVCRGQMALNVIHDHFWVMFEDPDYDLAVTHPEFIDAQSYNLSLPIEKVDKALLKSFSDEYRERYEHYYTAKKELLHKLYAKGLPLSSIWSGSKAVDAPLLTVYRHFDSASVHKGILGEEPRTMWVIDYAQFERIYYTLVAGYDVFGNVSHQTNIRRYMDFLRIEGELNFLDYMPKERRFSMLKSWYINDNSVDGYKYKALKSLGNAFTYKTPYPKYEFIDALLQKHILKTTGIHFDDLNFKKPGTPAPIMPKAFKTTADYIKAARAITLPGSGFISYMTDRGANNIFLRIDMPDGTFITKNLIINRWHDNVNALFGEESRLNPKKDTMDIISQSIGS
;
A
#
# COMPACT_ATOMS: atom_id res chain seq x y z
N MET A 1 -41.41 56.99 4.06
CA MET A 1 -41.90 55.60 4.22
C MET A 1 -41.23 54.57 3.30
N ARG A 2 -40.72 54.91 2.11
CA ARG A 2 -40.06 53.95 1.20
C ARG A 2 -38.60 53.58 1.53
N HIS A 3 -37.89 54.37 2.34
CA HIS A 3 -36.49 54.09 2.72
C HIS A 3 -36.33 53.20 3.96
N SER A 4 -37.31 53.19 4.88
CA SER A 4 -37.26 52.23 6.00
C SER A 4 -37.48 50.79 5.54
N PHE A 5 -38.31 50.56 4.51
CA PHE A 5 -38.64 49.20 4.05
C PHE A 5 -37.47 48.49 3.35
N PHE A 6 -36.61 49.23 2.66
CA PHE A 6 -35.40 48.68 2.04
C PHE A 6 -34.30 48.36 3.06
N LEU A 7 -34.20 49.13 4.15
CA LEU A 7 -33.23 48.86 5.22
C LEU A 7 -33.63 47.61 6.04
N THR A 8 -34.92 47.38 6.28
CA THR A 8 -35.39 46.14 6.93
C THR A 8 -35.18 44.91 6.04
N LEU A 9 -35.41 45.02 4.72
CA LEU A 9 -35.19 43.89 3.80
C LEU A 9 -33.69 43.52 3.69
N PHE A 10 -32.79 44.52 3.78
CA PHE A 10 -31.35 44.29 3.78
C PHE A 10 -30.84 43.65 5.09
N ILE A 11 -31.46 43.96 6.23
CA ILE A 11 -31.13 43.34 7.52
C ILE A 11 -31.66 41.90 7.60
N PHE A 12 -32.82 41.60 7.00
CA PHE A 12 -33.33 40.22 6.91
C PHE A 12 -32.55 39.33 5.95
N PHE A 13 -31.90 39.88 4.91
CA PHE A 13 -31.02 39.12 4.01
C PHE A 13 -29.64 38.78 4.61
N PHE A 14 -29.22 39.48 5.67
CA PHE A 14 -27.98 39.19 6.41
C PHE A 14 -28.20 38.47 7.74
N ALA A 15 -29.45 38.16 8.11
CA ALA A 15 -29.75 37.15 9.11
C ALA A 15 -29.54 35.76 8.49
N ALA A 16 -28.31 35.47 8.06
CA ALA A 16 -27.89 34.10 7.78
C ALA A 16 -28.09 33.31 9.08
N CYS A 17 -29.01 32.34 9.07
CA CYS A 17 -29.22 31.40 10.17
C CYS A 17 -27.88 30.80 10.56
N SER A 18 -27.26 31.34 11.61
CA SER A 18 -26.07 30.76 12.21
C SER A 18 -26.52 29.52 12.97
N ALA A 19 -25.85 28.39 12.77
CA ALA A 19 -26.18 27.16 13.48
C ALA A 19 -26.19 27.42 15.01
N PRO A 20 -27.17 26.88 15.76
CA PRO A 20 -27.25 27.10 17.19
C PRO A 20 -25.98 26.56 17.88
N MET A 21 -25.36 27.35 18.75
CA MET A 21 -24.16 26.91 19.47
C MET A 21 -24.46 25.65 20.29
N LEU A 22 -23.59 24.65 20.16
CA LEU A 22 -23.71 23.39 20.91
C LEU A 22 -23.64 23.66 22.42
N LYS A 23 -24.43 22.97 23.23
CA LYS A 23 -24.30 23.05 24.69
C LYS A 23 -23.23 22.06 25.15
N PRO A 24 -22.36 22.39 26.13
CA PRO A 24 -21.42 21.42 26.69
C PRO A 24 -22.13 20.12 27.07
N VAL A 25 -21.52 18.98 26.75
CA VAL A 25 -22.15 17.68 26.97
C VAL A 25 -22.00 17.29 28.42
N ALA A 26 -23.11 17.02 29.10
CA ALA A 26 -23.10 16.53 30.48
C ALA A 26 -22.46 15.12 30.55
N VAL A 27 -21.55 14.92 31.50
CA VAL A 27 -20.88 13.65 31.75
C VAL A 27 -21.13 13.25 33.20
N THR A 28 -21.50 12.00 33.43
CA THR A 28 -21.68 11.46 34.77
C THR A 28 -20.36 11.50 35.53
N PRO A 29 -20.26 12.28 36.62
CA PRO A 29 -19.03 12.40 37.40
C PRO A 29 -18.63 11.05 37.98
N SER A 30 -17.34 10.76 37.97
CA SER A 30 -16.77 9.56 38.59
C SER A 30 -15.46 9.93 39.26
N SER A 31 -15.31 9.51 40.52
CA SER A 31 -14.06 9.61 41.26
C SER A 31 -13.03 8.54 40.86
N LYS A 32 -13.45 7.51 40.12
CA LYS A 32 -12.54 6.50 39.59
C LYS A 32 -11.77 7.09 38.42
N GLU A 33 -10.45 7.14 38.54
CA GLU A 33 -9.54 7.51 37.46
C GLU A 33 -9.63 6.48 36.32
N VAL A 34 -9.78 6.97 35.09
CA VAL A 34 -9.84 6.14 33.88
C VAL A 34 -8.46 6.07 33.26
N ASP A 35 -7.93 4.87 33.12
CA ASP A 35 -6.59 4.65 32.58
C ASP A 35 -6.60 4.61 31.04
N TYR A 36 -5.73 5.39 30.40
CA TYR A 36 -5.68 5.42 28.94
C TYR A 36 -5.32 4.06 28.33
N VAL A 37 -4.32 3.37 28.89
CA VAL A 37 -3.75 2.16 28.29
C VAL A 37 -4.68 0.96 28.50
N GLN A 38 -5.25 0.82 29.71
CA GLN A 38 -6.08 -0.30 30.11
C GLN A 38 -7.55 -0.13 29.73
N ASP A 39 -8.11 1.07 29.87
CA ASP A 39 -9.55 1.28 29.72
C ASP A 39 -9.91 1.91 28.36
N VAL A 40 -9.18 2.93 27.90
CA VAL A 40 -9.56 3.73 26.72
C VAL A 40 -9.02 3.15 25.43
N LYS A 41 -7.72 2.83 25.39
CA LYS A 41 -7.03 2.35 24.19
C LYS A 41 -7.70 1.11 23.58
N PRO A 42 -8.16 0.09 24.36
CA PRO A 42 -8.87 -1.04 23.77
C PRO A 42 -10.18 -0.67 23.06
N ILE A 43 -10.87 0.39 23.51
CA ILE A 43 -12.08 0.90 22.86
C ILE A 43 -11.71 1.59 21.54
N LEU A 44 -10.70 2.48 21.58
CA LEU A 44 -10.23 3.18 20.37
C LEU A 44 -9.71 2.19 19.31
N ASP A 45 -8.96 1.17 19.72
CA ASP A 45 -8.44 0.13 18.83
C ASP A 45 -9.58 -0.62 18.13
N LYS A 46 -10.66 -0.96 18.85
CA LYS A 46 -11.81 -1.69 18.31
C LYS A 46 -12.74 -0.84 17.44
N ARG A 47 -12.85 0.46 17.72
CA ARG A 47 -13.93 1.31 17.20
C ARG A 47 -13.46 2.43 16.28
N CYS A 48 -12.24 2.93 16.46
CA CYS A 48 -11.80 4.18 15.84
C CYS A 48 -10.53 4.01 14.99
N VAL A 49 -9.58 3.18 15.43
CA VAL A 49 -8.26 3.01 14.78
C VAL A 49 -8.38 2.48 13.35
N ILE A 50 -9.43 1.74 13.01
CA ILE A 50 -9.66 1.26 11.63
C ILE A 50 -9.68 2.42 10.61
N CYS A 51 -10.38 3.52 10.94
CA CYS A 51 -10.39 4.76 10.16
C CYS A 51 -9.19 5.68 10.49
N HIS A 52 -8.76 5.70 11.75
CA HIS A 52 -7.80 6.68 12.29
C HIS A 52 -6.37 6.13 12.53
N SER A 53 -5.75 5.49 11.53
CA SER A 53 -4.41 4.87 11.67
C SER A 53 -3.38 5.10 10.58
N CYS A 54 -3.73 5.54 9.36
CA CYS A 54 -2.72 5.80 8.30
C CYS A 54 -2.83 7.22 7.73
N TYR A 55 -2.20 7.49 6.58
CA TYR A 55 -2.36 8.79 5.91
C TYR A 55 -3.78 9.02 5.41
N ASN A 56 -4.59 7.96 5.32
CA ASN A 56 -5.98 8.03 4.90
C ASN A 56 -6.92 8.59 5.97
N SER A 57 -6.43 8.75 7.21
CA SER A 57 -7.27 9.13 8.33
C SER A 57 -7.89 10.52 8.15
N PRO A 58 -9.23 10.64 8.32
CA PRO A 58 -9.93 11.92 8.22
C PRO A 58 -9.26 13.00 9.07
N CYS A 59 -9.05 14.17 8.48
CA CYS A 59 -8.39 15.31 9.13
C CYS A 59 -7.02 14.99 9.74
N GLN A 60 -6.34 13.95 9.25
CA GLN A 60 -5.11 13.41 9.82
C GLN A 60 -5.21 12.99 11.30
N ALA A 61 -6.42 12.84 11.85
CA ALA A 61 -6.61 12.43 13.24
C ALA A 61 -6.20 10.95 13.39
N LYS A 62 -5.16 10.68 14.19
CA LYS A 62 -4.64 9.32 14.40
C LYS A 62 -4.87 8.89 15.84
N PHE A 63 -5.53 7.76 16.04
CA PHE A 63 -5.89 7.25 17.37
C PHE A 63 -5.15 5.96 17.75
N SER A 64 -4.19 5.52 16.93
CA SER A 64 -3.37 4.34 17.20
C SER A 64 -2.35 4.53 18.33
N SER A 65 -2.20 5.73 18.88
CA SER A 65 -1.30 6.05 19.99
C SER A 65 -1.77 7.30 20.72
N PHE A 66 -1.32 7.50 21.96
CA PHE A 66 -1.66 8.70 22.72
C PHE A 66 -1.10 9.95 22.04
N GLU A 67 0.13 9.89 21.53
CA GLU A 67 0.77 11.00 20.82
C GLU A 67 -0.01 11.41 19.56
N GLY A 68 -0.69 10.46 18.91
CA GLY A 68 -1.59 10.75 17.79
C GLY A 68 -2.86 11.49 18.22
N ILE A 69 -3.45 11.10 19.35
CA ILE A 69 -4.63 11.76 19.93
C ILE A 69 -4.26 13.19 20.36
N ASP A 70 -3.15 13.34 21.07
CA ASP A 70 -2.67 14.62 21.59
C ASP A 70 -2.23 15.58 20.46
N ARG A 71 -1.62 15.03 19.39
CA ARG A 71 -1.41 15.78 18.14
C ARG A 71 -2.71 16.38 17.61
N GLY A 72 -3.82 15.66 17.69
CA GLY A 72 -5.14 16.12 17.23
C GLY A 72 -5.31 16.05 15.72
N ALA A 73 -6.07 16.98 15.16
CA ALA A 73 -6.48 17.01 13.75
C ALA A 73 -5.89 18.21 12.99
N SER A 74 -5.94 18.16 11.67
CA SER A 74 -5.52 19.21 10.75
C SER A 74 -6.51 19.35 9.59
N LYS A 75 -6.69 20.57 9.10
CA LYS A 75 -7.43 20.84 7.85
C LYS A 75 -6.60 20.54 6.60
N LEU A 76 -5.30 20.28 6.74
CA LEU A 76 -4.44 19.92 5.63
C LEU A 76 -4.83 18.53 5.10
N GLU A 77 -5.27 18.49 3.85
CA GLU A 77 -5.50 17.24 3.13
C GLU A 77 -4.16 16.64 2.72
N VAL A 78 -3.89 15.38 3.07
CA VAL A 78 -2.63 14.69 2.70
C VAL A 78 -2.69 14.22 1.25
N TYR A 79 -3.69 13.41 0.92
CA TYR A 79 -3.96 12.93 -0.43
C TYR A 79 -4.70 14.00 -1.24
N ASN A 80 -3.95 14.89 -1.87
CA ASN A 80 -4.51 15.91 -2.77
C ASN A 80 -3.75 15.88 -4.11
N ALA A 81 -4.34 15.21 -5.09
CA ALA A 81 -3.74 15.06 -6.41
C ALA A 81 -3.83 16.34 -7.28
N THR A 82 -4.54 17.39 -6.83
CA THR A 82 -4.69 18.66 -7.57
C THR A 82 -3.79 19.78 -7.03
N ARG A 83 -3.02 19.51 -5.97
CA ARG A 83 -2.18 20.51 -5.29
C ARG A 83 -1.05 20.99 -6.19
N LEU A 84 -0.90 22.31 -6.32
CA LEU A 84 0.12 22.93 -7.18
C LEU A 84 1.53 22.91 -6.59
N ASN A 85 1.66 23.05 -5.26
CA ASN A 85 2.93 23.09 -4.54
C ASN A 85 2.99 21.95 -3.52
N ALA A 86 4.18 21.40 -3.26
CA ALA A 86 4.38 20.45 -2.18
C ALA A 86 4.05 21.10 -0.81
N VAL A 87 3.74 20.27 0.19
CA VAL A 87 3.49 20.71 1.58
C VAL A 87 4.47 20.06 2.53
N ASP A 88 4.64 20.66 3.70
CA ASP A 88 5.47 20.07 4.75
C ASP A 88 4.91 18.72 5.21
N PRO A 89 5.77 17.70 5.40
CA PRO A 89 5.33 16.40 5.89
C PRO A 89 4.88 16.48 7.35
N THR A 90 3.89 15.63 7.67
CA THR A 90 3.20 15.57 8.97
C THR A 90 3.12 14.15 9.54
N ARG A 91 4.18 13.37 9.35
CA ARG A 91 4.31 11.97 9.77
C ARG A 91 4.50 11.91 11.28
N LEU A 92 3.56 11.25 11.96
CA LEU A 92 3.59 11.06 13.41
C LEU A 92 4.90 10.39 13.84
N PHE A 93 5.49 10.84 14.95
CA PHE A 93 6.81 10.42 15.48
C PHE A 93 8.04 10.86 14.70
N ILE A 94 7.88 11.50 13.53
CA ILE A 94 9.01 11.88 12.66
C ILE A 94 9.12 13.40 12.58
N ASP A 95 8.09 14.05 12.05
CA ASP A 95 8.18 15.48 11.64
C ASP A 95 7.93 16.47 12.79
N ALA A 96 7.47 15.98 13.95
CA ALA A 96 7.42 16.70 15.22
C ALA A 96 7.34 15.70 16.39
N GLN A 97 7.85 16.12 17.55
CA GLN A 97 8.04 15.30 18.75
C GLN A 97 7.20 15.76 19.96
N THR A 98 6.59 16.94 19.88
CA THR A 98 5.81 17.55 20.98
C THR A 98 4.50 18.13 20.48
N THR A 99 3.51 18.24 21.37
CA THR A 99 2.21 18.86 21.11
C THR A 99 2.36 20.27 20.54
N GLN A 100 3.25 21.08 21.12
CA GLN A 100 3.47 22.47 20.71
C GLN A 100 4.03 22.56 19.30
N GLN A 101 4.95 21.67 18.92
CA GLN A 101 5.45 21.59 17.53
C GLN A 101 4.33 21.22 16.55
N TRP A 102 3.39 20.34 16.94
CA TRP A 102 2.22 20.03 16.12
C TRP A 102 1.26 21.22 16.00
N ARG A 103 1.02 21.97 17.08
CA ARG A 103 0.22 23.20 17.05
C ARG A 103 0.83 24.24 16.11
N ALA A 104 2.16 24.39 16.12
CA ALA A 104 2.88 25.26 15.18
C ALA A 104 2.73 24.81 13.70
N LYS A 105 2.54 23.51 13.45
CA LYS A 105 2.19 22.94 12.13
C LYS A 105 0.69 23.02 11.80
N GLY A 106 -0.10 23.80 12.55
CA GLY A 106 -1.52 24.03 12.27
C GLY A 106 -2.47 22.92 12.72
N PHE A 107 -1.99 21.95 13.52
CA PHE A 107 -2.89 20.98 14.14
C PHE A 107 -3.68 21.62 15.29
N PHE A 108 -4.90 21.17 15.52
CA PHE A 108 -5.77 21.60 16.62
C PHE A 108 -6.23 20.40 17.45
N SER A 109 -6.56 20.65 18.72
CA SER A 109 -6.95 19.60 19.66
C SER A 109 -8.35 19.08 19.36
N LEU A 110 -8.55 17.76 19.42
CA LEU A 110 -9.88 17.14 19.39
C LEU A 110 -10.43 16.88 20.79
N THR A 111 -9.55 16.89 21.79
CA THR A 111 -9.86 16.77 23.22
C THR A 111 -9.74 18.16 23.88
N GLN A 112 -10.15 18.27 25.15
CA GLN A 112 -9.95 19.49 25.94
C GLN A 112 -9.14 19.17 27.19
N ALA A 113 -8.18 20.05 27.52
CA ALA A 113 -7.52 20.02 28.81
C ALA A 113 -8.35 20.86 29.80
N LYS A 114 -9.01 20.22 30.77
CA LYS A 114 -9.62 20.88 31.96
C LYS A 114 -10.02 19.86 33.04
N GLU A 115 -10.37 20.39 34.20
CA GLU A 115 -10.28 19.87 35.58
C GLU A 115 -10.85 18.46 35.88
N ASN A 116 -10.18 17.75 36.81
CA ASN A 116 -10.70 16.51 37.41
C ASN A 116 -12.13 16.75 37.98
N ASN A 117 -13.05 15.82 37.75
CA ASN A 117 -14.46 15.87 38.18
C ASN A 117 -15.35 16.91 37.47
N ALA A 118 -14.98 17.35 36.25
CA ALA A 118 -15.88 18.15 35.43
C ALA A 118 -17.19 17.40 35.14
N THR A 119 -18.33 18.06 35.37
CA THR A 119 -19.66 17.53 35.09
C THR A 119 -20.06 17.67 33.60
N HIS A 120 -19.23 18.36 32.82
CA HIS A 120 -19.45 18.63 31.40
C HIS A 120 -18.13 18.55 30.63
N ASN A 121 -18.21 18.21 29.35
CA ASN A 121 -17.09 18.27 28.42
C ASN A 121 -17.53 18.92 27.10
N ASP A 122 -16.71 19.82 26.57
CA ASP A 122 -17.03 20.64 25.39
C ASP A 122 -16.07 20.37 24.22
N SER A 123 -15.35 19.25 24.27
CA SER A 123 -14.41 18.85 23.22
C SER A 123 -15.10 18.34 21.96
N ILE A 124 -14.45 18.50 20.80
CA ILE A 124 -14.96 18.05 19.51
C ILE A 124 -15.27 16.55 19.55
N MET A 125 -14.35 15.75 20.13
CA MET A 125 -14.54 14.32 20.27
C MET A 125 -15.79 13.98 21.10
N MET A 126 -16.01 14.68 22.22
CA MET A 126 -17.17 14.43 23.07
C MET A 126 -18.49 14.74 22.34
N HIS A 127 -18.55 15.87 21.63
CA HIS A 127 -19.72 16.27 20.85
C HIS A 127 -20.05 15.27 19.75
N LEU A 128 -19.06 14.80 18.99
CA LEU A 128 -19.26 13.80 17.94
C LEU A 128 -19.73 12.45 18.50
N LEU A 129 -19.20 12.01 19.64
CA LEU A 129 -19.64 10.78 20.31
C LEU A 129 -21.06 10.93 20.88
N TYR A 130 -21.38 12.10 21.45
CA TYR A 130 -22.70 12.38 21.99
C TYR A 130 -23.75 12.46 20.89
N ASP A 131 -23.45 13.14 19.78
CA ASP A 131 -24.35 13.19 18.62
C ASP A 131 -24.69 11.77 18.15
N LYS A 132 -23.68 10.90 17.96
CA LYS A 132 -23.94 9.51 17.54
C LYS A 132 -24.73 8.70 18.55
N LYS A 133 -24.58 8.99 19.85
CA LYS A 133 -25.38 8.36 20.90
C LYS A 133 -26.85 8.80 20.84
N MET A 134 -27.11 10.08 20.58
CA MET A 134 -28.46 10.63 20.47
C MET A 134 -29.14 10.26 19.15
N HIS A 135 -28.33 10.03 18.12
CA HIS A 135 -28.74 9.68 16.76
C HIS A 135 -28.08 8.36 16.32
N PRO A 136 -28.42 7.22 16.95
CA PRO A 136 -27.72 5.95 16.72
C PRO A 136 -27.95 5.36 15.33
N ASP A 137 -29.08 5.69 14.70
CA ASP A 137 -29.47 5.16 13.40
C ASP A 137 -28.46 5.58 12.31
N ILE A 138 -28.24 4.69 11.34
CA ILE A 138 -27.38 4.96 10.18
C ILE A 138 -28.30 5.41 9.05
N ILE A 139 -28.72 6.67 9.11
CA ILE A 139 -29.60 7.30 8.12
C ILE A 139 -28.77 8.20 7.23
N GLY A 140 -28.94 8.07 5.91
CA GLY A 140 -28.22 8.84 4.89
C GLY A 140 -27.15 8.03 4.16
N ASN A 141 -26.38 8.71 3.31
CA ASN A 141 -25.24 8.13 2.61
C ASN A 141 -23.98 8.36 3.42
N TYR A 142 -23.19 7.32 3.60
CA TYR A 142 -21.89 7.36 4.28
C TYR A 142 -20.85 6.87 3.28
N ASP A 143 -19.96 7.75 2.83
CA ASP A 143 -18.89 7.40 1.91
C ASP A 143 -17.57 7.98 2.44
N PRO A 144 -16.92 7.30 3.40
CA PRO A 144 -15.72 7.82 4.05
C PRO A 144 -14.52 8.05 3.11
N GLU A 145 -14.56 7.49 1.90
CA GLU A 145 -13.49 7.66 0.90
C GLU A 145 -13.77 8.81 -0.08
N HIS A 146 -15.02 9.07 -0.45
CA HIS A 146 -15.37 10.14 -1.41
C HIS A 146 -16.01 11.39 -0.79
N ASP A 147 -16.50 11.31 0.45
CA ASP A 147 -17.10 12.45 1.11
C ASP A 147 -16.08 13.57 1.30
N LYS A 148 -16.51 14.80 1.03
CA LYS A 148 -15.69 16.00 1.27
C LYS A 148 -15.35 16.06 2.76
N LEU A 149 -14.07 16.00 3.08
CA LEU A 149 -13.58 16.08 4.45
C LEU A 149 -13.99 17.42 5.09
N SER A 150 -14.80 17.35 6.14
CA SER A 150 -15.05 18.46 7.06
C SER A 150 -14.23 18.25 8.33
N CYS A 151 -13.37 19.23 8.63
CA CYS A 151 -12.42 19.16 9.74
C CYS A 151 -12.67 20.33 10.70
N PRO A 152 -13.78 20.30 11.46
CA PRO A 152 -14.14 21.38 12.36
C PRO A 152 -13.05 21.57 13.41
N ARG A 153 -12.51 22.78 13.53
CA ARG A 153 -11.40 23.08 14.44
C ARG A 153 -11.83 23.57 15.82
N ASN A 154 -13.08 23.97 15.93
CA ASN A 154 -13.68 24.55 17.11
C ASN A 154 -15.17 24.19 17.16
N LYS A 155 -15.82 24.70 18.19
CA LYS A 155 -17.22 24.40 18.50
C LYS A 155 -18.18 25.02 17.48
N GLU A 156 -17.85 26.20 16.99
CA GLU A 156 -18.65 26.93 16.01
C GLU A 156 -18.71 26.15 14.68
N GLU A 157 -17.55 25.76 14.15
CA GLU A 157 -17.48 24.94 12.93
C GLU A 157 -18.09 23.54 13.13
N LEU A 158 -18.04 23.00 14.34
CA LEU A 158 -18.68 21.71 14.65
C LEU A 158 -20.21 21.83 14.67
N ALA A 159 -20.75 22.94 15.17
CA ALA A 159 -22.18 23.21 15.14
C ALA A 159 -22.69 23.30 13.70
N GLU A 160 -21.96 24.02 12.83
CA GLU A 160 -22.25 24.09 11.40
C GLU A 160 -22.20 22.70 10.75
N TYR A 161 -21.17 21.90 11.05
CA TYR A 161 -21.06 20.54 10.52
C TYR A 161 -22.26 19.66 10.90
N LEU A 162 -22.67 19.65 12.17
CA LEU A 162 -23.78 18.81 12.64
C LEU A 162 -25.15 19.30 12.17
N ASP A 163 -25.30 20.60 11.91
CA ASP A 163 -26.51 21.18 11.31
C ASP A 163 -26.63 20.81 9.82
N GLU A 164 -25.54 20.92 9.06
CA GLU A 164 -25.50 20.52 7.65
C GLU A 164 -25.59 19.00 7.46
N LYS A 165 -25.06 18.21 8.41
CA LYS A 165 -24.94 16.76 8.35
C LYS A 165 -25.51 16.11 9.62
N PRO A 166 -26.84 16.10 9.81
CA PRO A 166 -27.45 15.42 10.94
C PRO A 166 -27.14 13.91 10.90
N ASN A 167 -27.06 13.27 12.07
CA ASN A 167 -26.70 11.86 12.26
C ASN A 167 -25.26 11.48 11.86
N HIS A 168 -24.39 12.44 11.52
CA HIS A 168 -23.00 12.19 11.13
C HIS A 168 -22.00 12.22 12.31
N GLY A 169 -22.47 12.04 13.54
CA GLY A 169 -21.63 11.75 14.70
C GLY A 169 -20.73 10.53 14.50
N MET A 170 -19.78 10.35 15.44
CA MET A 170 -18.78 9.27 15.38
C MET A 170 -19.12 8.13 16.35
N PRO A 171 -18.91 6.84 15.99
CA PRO A 171 -18.27 6.35 14.76
C PRO A 171 -19.10 6.55 13.46
N TYR A 172 -18.46 7.14 12.45
CA TYR A 172 -19.08 7.54 11.19
C TYR A 172 -19.59 6.34 10.38
N GLY A 173 -20.90 6.28 10.10
CA GLY A 173 -21.49 5.17 9.33
C GLY A 173 -21.52 3.83 10.05
N PHE A 174 -21.22 3.80 11.35
CA PHE A 174 -21.25 2.61 12.19
C PHE A 174 -22.18 2.79 13.39
N PRO A 175 -22.57 1.72 14.10
CA PRO A 175 -23.34 1.85 15.33
C PRO A 175 -22.63 2.69 16.40
N ALA A 176 -23.41 3.31 17.28
CA ALA A 176 -22.89 4.01 18.46
C ALA A 176 -22.06 3.06 19.36
N LEU A 177 -21.17 3.65 20.16
CA LEU A 177 -20.45 2.90 21.19
C LEU A 177 -21.43 2.25 22.17
N GLN A 178 -21.08 1.07 22.69
CA GLN A 178 -21.85 0.47 23.77
C GLN A 178 -21.88 1.41 24.99
N ALA A 179 -22.93 1.35 25.81
CA ALA A 179 -23.10 2.28 26.93
C ALA A 179 -21.89 2.35 27.87
N ALA A 180 -21.26 1.20 28.17
CA ALA A 180 -20.04 1.13 28.98
C ALA A 180 -18.81 1.71 28.25
N GLU A 181 -18.66 1.44 26.95
CA GLU A 181 -17.58 2.00 26.12
C GLU A 181 -17.70 3.54 26.05
N TYR A 182 -18.91 4.04 25.77
CA TYR A 182 -19.21 5.47 25.77
C TYR A 182 -18.89 6.12 27.11
N THR A 183 -19.36 5.53 28.22
CA THR A 183 -19.16 6.09 29.57
C THR A 183 -17.68 6.18 29.91
N THR A 184 -16.90 5.15 29.58
CA THR A 184 -15.45 5.11 29.80
C THR A 184 -14.75 6.24 29.05
N VAL A 185 -15.03 6.40 27.75
CA VAL A 185 -14.41 7.45 26.93
C VAL A 185 -14.87 8.85 27.38
N ALA A 186 -16.16 9.03 27.69
CA ALA A 186 -16.70 10.29 28.16
C ALA A 186 -16.08 10.72 29.50
N GLN A 187 -15.92 9.79 30.44
CA GLN A 187 -15.26 10.04 31.73
C GLN A 187 -13.78 10.38 31.55
N TRP A 188 -13.06 9.64 30.70
CA TRP A 188 -11.67 9.95 30.37
C TRP A 188 -11.53 11.36 29.76
N LEU A 189 -12.40 11.74 28.82
CA LEU A 189 -12.43 13.09 28.26
C LEU A 189 -12.73 14.14 29.34
N ALA A 190 -13.69 13.89 30.23
CA ALA A 190 -14.01 14.78 31.35
C ALA A 190 -12.89 14.89 32.40
N GLN A 191 -12.03 13.87 32.53
CA GLN A 191 -10.83 13.87 33.37
C GLN A 191 -9.60 14.50 32.68
N GLY A 192 -9.80 15.17 31.53
CA GLY A 192 -8.77 15.89 30.79
C GLY A 192 -8.01 15.05 29.77
N ALA A 193 -8.52 13.86 29.42
CA ALA A 193 -7.97 12.99 28.38
C ALA A 193 -6.48 12.66 28.58
N LYS A 194 -6.07 12.38 29.82
CA LYS A 194 -4.66 12.11 30.17
C LYS A 194 -4.16 10.84 29.47
N GLY A 195 -2.90 10.89 29.06
CA GLY A 195 -2.20 9.75 28.48
C GLY A 195 -1.48 8.90 29.52
N PRO A 196 -0.69 7.90 29.08
CA PRO A 196 0.16 7.13 29.97
C PRO A 196 1.16 8.04 30.68
N ASP A 197 1.51 7.70 31.91
CA ASP A 197 2.54 8.44 32.64
C ASP A 197 3.95 8.21 32.03
N ALA A 198 4.96 8.91 32.55
CA ALA A 198 6.32 8.80 32.03
C ALA A 198 6.92 7.39 32.16
N GLN A 199 6.54 6.62 33.18
CA GLN A 199 7.03 5.26 33.41
C GLN A 199 6.33 4.27 32.47
N GLU A 200 5.02 4.39 32.28
CA GLU A 200 4.24 3.62 31.33
C GLU A 200 4.68 3.90 29.90
N GLN A 201 4.85 5.16 29.54
CA GLN A 201 5.34 5.57 28.23
C GLN A 201 6.73 4.98 27.96
N LYS A 202 7.62 5.02 28.95
CA LYS A 202 8.94 4.38 28.86
C LYS A 202 8.81 2.87 28.66
N LYS A 203 7.89 2.20 29.35
CA LYS A 203 7.63 0.76 29.19
C LYS A 203 7.12 0.41 27.79
N LEU A 204 6.23 1.23 27.22
CA LEU A 204 5.72 1.05 25.86
C LEU A 204 6.83 1.14 24.81
N GLN A 205 7.76 2.08 24.98
CA GLN A 205 8.84 2.34 24.02
C GLN A 205 10.08 1.46 24.22
N THR A 206 10.27 0.86 25.40
CA THR A 206 11.47 0.07 25.70
C THR A 206 11.39 -1.33 25.08
N PRO A 207 12.38 -1.75 24.28
CA PRO A 207 12.48 -3.12 23.79
C PRO A 207 12.71 -4.12 24.93
N SER A 208 12.21 -5.37 24.80
CA SER A 208 12.58 -6.43 25.75
C SER A 208 14.08 -6.74 25.74
N LYS A 209 14.55 -7.40 26.82
CA LYS A 209 15.94 -7.87 26.91
C LYS A 209 16.34 -8.82 25.77
N ALA A 210 15.40 -9.61 25.26
CA ALA A 210 15.64 -10.49 24.12
C ALA A 210 15.86 -9.68 22.84
N ALA A 211 14.98 -8.71 22.57
CA ALA A 211 15.12 -7.81 21.44
C ALA A 211 16.41 -6.98 21.50
N LEU A 212 16.80 -6.47 22.67
CA LEU A 212 18.04 -5.69 22.82
C LEU A 212 19.32 -6.47 22.45
N ARG A 213 19.31 -7.80 22.51
CA ARG A 213 20.43 -8.61 22.01
C ARG A 213 20.44 -8.64 20.48
N GLU A 214 19.28 -8.84 19.86
CA GLU A 214 19.14 -8.84 18.41
C GLU A 214 19.41 -7.47 17.81
N ILE A 215 18.84 -6.41 18.39
CA ILE A 215 19.05 -5.02 17.98
C ILE A 215 20.54 -4.70 17.95
N ARG A 216 21.31 -5.04 19.00
CA ARG A 216 22.76 -4.78 19.01
C ARG A 216 23.47 -5.49 17.87
N LYS A 217 23.23 -6.78 17.67
CA LYS A 217 23.81 -7.58 16.57
C LYS A 217 23.52 -6.94 15.20
N TRP A 218 22.29 -6.50 14.97
CA TRP A 218 21.89 -5.89 13.71
C TRP A 218 22.41 -4.46 13.55
N GLU A 219 22.41 -3.64 14.61
CA GLU A 219 23.03 -2.31 14.59
C GLU A 219 24.54 -2.40 14.32
N ASP A 220 25.25 -3.37 14.90
CA ASP A 220 26.68 -3.59 14.63
C ASP A 220 26.92 -3.94 13.15
N PHE A 221 26.06 -4.79 12.55
CA PHE A 221 26.16 -5.15 11.14
C PHE A 221 25.87 -3.98 10.18
N PHE A 222 24.81 -3.21 10.44
CA PHE A 222 24.44 -2.06 9.60
C PHE A 222 25.38 -0.86 9.76
N ASN A 223 26.04 -0.71 10.92
CA ASN A 223 26.91 0.43 11.22
C ASN A 223 28.41 0.09 11.13
N ALA A 224 28.79 -1.05 10.57
CA ALA A 224 30.19 -1.37 10.33
C ALA A 224 30.86 -0.27 9.46
N PRO A 225 32.11 0.13 9.79
CA PRO A 225 32.66 1.39 9.30
C PRO A 225 33.19 1.35 7.86
N ASP A 226 33.40 0.17 7.28
CA ASP A 226 33.91 0.04 5.91
C ASP A 226 32.85 0.35 4.85
N ALA A 227 33.33 0.75 3.67
CA ALA A 227 32.46 1.19 2.59
C ALA A 227 31.53 0.09 2.06
N LYS A 228 31.92 -1.19 2.17
CA LYS A 228 31.11 -2.31 1.67
C LYS A 228 29.86 -2.48 2.53
N HIS A 229 30.03 -2.50 3.85
CA HIS A 229 28.90 -2.54 4.78
C HIS A 229 28.05 -1.27 4.70
N GLN A 230 28.64 -0.09 4.52
CA GLN A 230 27.88 1.15 4.42
C GLN A 230 26.99 1.21 3.18
N MET A 231 27.50 0.80 2.01
CA MET A 231 26.70 0.75 0.78
C MET A 231 25.63 -0.34 0.83
N MET A 232 25.91 -1.49 1.46
CA MET A 232 24.90 -2.49 1.76
C MET A 232 23.81 -1.93 2.68
N ALA A 233 24.20 -1.33 3.81
CA ALA A 233 23.27 -0.82 4.81
C ALA A 233 22.36 0.25 4.20
N ARG A 234 22.90 1.10 3.31
CA ARG A 234 22.12 2.05 2.49
C ARG A 234 21.12 1.32 1.60
N TYR A 235 21.55 0.34 0.81
CA TYR A 235 20.66 -0.42 -0.08
C TYR A 235 19.53 -1.11 0.69
N LEU A 236 19.84 -1.80 1.80
CA LEU A 236 18.87 -2.48 2.64
C LEU A 236 17.92 -1.50 3.34
N TYR A 237 18.41 -0.37 3.86
CA TYR A 237 17.55 0.66 4.44
C TYR A 237 16.57 1.23 3.42
N GLU A 238 17.05 1.58 2.22
CA GLU A 238 16.20 2.10 1.15
C GLU A 238 15.10 1.11 0.75
N HIS A 239 15.34 -0.20 0.90
CA HIS A 239 14.36 -1.26 0.62
C HIS A 239 13.48 -1.70 1.81
N LEU A 240 13.87 -1.38 3.05
CA LEU A 240 13.22 -1.89 4.26
C LEU A 240 12.68 -0.80 5.19
N TYR A 241 12.75 0.49 4.83
CA TYR A 241 12.33 1.59 5.71
C TYR A 241 10.83 1.58 6.09
N LEU A 242 9.98 0.90 5.30
CA LEU A 242 8.56 0.69 5.63
C LEU A 242 8.29 -0.62 6.39
N ALA A 243 9.30 -1.48 6.58
CA ALA A 243 9.15 -2.75 7.25
C ALA A 243 8.76 -2.59 8.73
N HIS A 244 7.83 -3.42 9.17
CA HIS A 244 7.68 -3.78 10.57
C HIS A 244 8.58 -4.98 10.84
N ILE A 245 9.77 -4.72 11.35
CA ILE A 245 10.80 -5.73 11.59
C ILE A 245 10.47 -6.46 12.88
N TYR A 246 10.51 -7.79 12.87
CA TYR A 246 10.36 -8.60 14.08
C TYR A 246 11.56 -9.54 14.26
N PHE A 247 11.86 -9.81 15.52
CA PHE A 247 12.84 -10.81 15.92
C PHE A 247 12.09 -12.02 16.49
N PRO A 248 12.32 -13.25 15.98
CA PRO A 248 11.64 -14.45 16.51
C PRO A 248 11.84 -14.68 18.02
N THR A 249 12.95 -14.19 18.57
CA THR A 249 13.27 -14.27 20.01
C THR A 249 12.51 -13.26 20.88
N ALA A 250 11.89 -12.22 20.28
CA ALA A 250 11.12 -11.18 20.94
C ALA A 250 9.67 -11.15 20.42
N LYS A 251 8.87 -12.13 20.86
CA LYS A 251 7.49 -12.31 20.40
C LYS A 251 6.61 -11.11 20.74
N GLY A 252 5.79 -10.70 19.77
CA GLY A 252 4.81 -9.62 19.95
C GLY A 252 5.39 -8.21 19.86
N GLU A 253 6.69 -8.06 19.56
CA GLU A 253 7.32 -6.76 19.36
C GLU A 253 7.72 -6.57 17.89
N PHE A 254 7.54 -5.34 17.40
CA PHE A 254 7.94 -4.92 16.07
C PHE A 254 8.74 -3.63 16.14
N TYR A 255 9.61 -3.41 15.17
CA TYR A 255 10.57 -2.32 15.12
C TYR A 255 10.59 -1.66 13.74
N GLN A 256 10.93 -0.38 13.71
CA GLN A 256 11.28 0.36 12.51
C GLN A 256 12.79 0.54 12.44
N LEU A 257 13.36 0.37 11.25
CA LEU A 257 14.73 0.75 10.96
C LEU A 257 14.76 2.24 10.58
N ILE A 258 15.52 3.04 11.33
CA ILE A 258 15.64 4.48 11.11
C ILE A 258 17.10 4.91 10.94
N ARG A 259 17.32 6.06 10.30
CA ARG A 259 18.57 6.81 10.42
C ARG A 259 18.52 7.70 11.64
N SER A 260 19.61 7.79 12.40
CA SER A 260 19.69 8.51 13.65
C SER A 260 20.95 9.36 13.79
N TYR A 261 20.80 10.53 14.40
CA TYR A 261 21.91 11.39 14.81
C TYR A 261 22.77 10.78 15.94
N THR A 262 22.26 9.79 16.69
CA THR A 262 22.91 9.27 17.90
C THR A 262 23.15 7.75 17.83
N PRO A 263 24.33 7.26 18.27
CA PRO A 263 24.63 5.84 18.32
C PRO A 263 24.06 5.18 19.59
N SER A 264 24.02 3.85 19.61
CA SER A 264 23.75 3.08 20.82
C SER A 264 24.88 3.28 21.85
N PRO A 265 24.61 3.39 23.18
CA PRO A 265 23.33 3.22 23.87
C PRO A 265 22.51 4.51 24.04
N LYS A 266 22.90 5.64 23.42
CA LYS A 266 22.11 6.88 23.52
C LYS A 266 20.73 6.67 22.90
N LYS A 267 19.73 7.40 23.43
CA LYS A 267 18.37 7.44 22.88
C LYS A 267 18.45 7.80 21.40
N ALA A 268 17.81 7.01 20.56
CA ALA A 268 17.76 7.26 19.13
C ALA A 268 17.09 8.61 18.85
N ALA A 269 17.76 9.46 18.07
CA ALA A 269 17.26 10.73 17.57
C ALA A 269 17.10 10.62 16.06
N ILE A 270 15.87 10.54 15.55
CA ILE A 270 15.57 10.27 14.14
C ILE A 270 16.03 11.41 13.22
N ILE A 271 16.57 11.06 12.05
CA ILE A 271 16.80 11.98 10.93
C ILE A 271 15.55 11.97 10.03
N PRO A 272 14.77 13.06 9.98
CA PRO A 272 13.42 13.05 9.41
C PRO A 272 13.42 13.31 7.89
N THR A 273 14.28 12.63 7.13
CA THR A 273 14.27 12.76 5.66
C THR A 273 12.93 12.32 5.07
N LEU A 274 12.50 12.96 3.99
CA LEU A 274 11.23 12.63 3.33
C LEU A 274 11.30 11.25 2.68
N ARG A 275 12.32 11.01 1.86
CA ARG A 275 12.61 9.74 1.19
C ARG A 275 13.83 9.07 1.82
N PRO A 276 13.93 7.73 1.79
CA PRO A 276 15.05 7.02 2.42
C PRO A 276 16.39 7.31 1.73
N PHE A 277 16.39 7.69 0.45
CA PHE A 277 17.58 8.06 -0.31
C PHE A 277 17.92 9.55 -0.25
N ASP A 278 17.12 10.38 0.43
CA ASP A 278 17.45 11.79 0.58
C ASP A 278 18.68 11.97 1.48
N ASP A 279 19.43 13.03 1.20
CA ASP A 279 20.61 13.44 1.97
C ASP A 279 20.24 13.64 3.46
N PRO A 280 20.90 12.93 4.39
CA PRO A 280 20.64 13.07 5.82
C PRO A 280 21.10 14.42 6.39
N LYS A 281 21.79 15.26 5.61
CA LYS A 281 22.31 16.58 5.98
C LYS A 281 23.29 16.55 7.16
N VAL A 282 23.91 15.40 7.37
CA VAL A 282 24.99 15.17 8.34
C VAL A 282 26.02 14.25 7.73
N GLU A 283 27.28 14.46 8.11
CA GLU A 283 28.40 13.65 7.62
C GLU A 283 28.36 12.22 8.19
N HIS A 284 27.91 12.08 9.44
CA HIS A 284 27.85 10.82 10.17
C HIS A 284 26.46 10.61 10.77
N PHE A 285 25.92 9.41 10.59
CA PHE A 285 24.65 8.96 11.18
C PHE A 285 24.70 7.45 11.44
N TYR A 286 23.68 6.94 12.13
CA TYR A 286 23.60 5.54 12.53
C TYR A 286 22.26 4.93 12.14
N TYR A 287 22.26 3.69 11.67
CA TYR A 287 21.05 2.88 11.56
C TYR A 287 20.67 2.36 12.94
N ARG A 288 19.44 2.64 13.38
CA ARG A 288 18.92 2.27 14.70
C ARG A 288 17.54 1.62 14.58
N PHE A 289 17.21 0.75 15.52
CA PHE A 289 15.88 0.15 15.61
C PHE A 289 15.05 0.80 16.70
N VAL A 290 13.85 1.27 16.36
CA VAL A 290 12.89 1.87 17.31
C VAL A 290 11.67 0.99 17.40
N LYS A 291 11.23 0.67 18.63
CA LYS A 291 10.04 -0.14 18.87
C LYS A 291 8.79 0.59 18.39
N ILE A 292 7.93 -0.13 17.68
CA ILE A 292 6.59 0.35 17.32
C ILE A 292 5.69 0.13 18.54
N HIS A 293 5.26 1.22 19.17
CA HIS A 293 4.31 1.18 20.28
C HIS A 293 2.90 1.62 19.91
N ALA A 294 2.71 2.20 18.73
CA ALA A 294 1.39 2.47 18.17
C ALA A 294 0.68 1.15 17.79
N THR A 295 -0.65 1.14 17.87
CA THR A 295 -1.48 0.02 17.42
C THR A 295 -1.18 -0.29 15.97
N ILE A 296 -0.78 -1.53 15.72
CA ILE A 296 -0.50 -2.04 14.38
C ILE A 296 -1.82 -2.35 13.68
N VAL A 297 -1.97 -1.85 12.46
CA VAL A 297 -3.12 -2.11 11.59
C VAL A 297 -2.69 -2.86 10.34
N HIS A 298 -3.55 -3.76 9.85
CA HIS A 298 -3.24 -4.61 8.71
C HIS A 298 -2.80 -3.81 7.47
N LYS A 299 -3.45 -2.67 7.19
CA LYS A 299 -3.19 -1.80 6.03
C LYS A 299 -1.76 -1.25 5.91
N THR A 300 -1.01 -1.13 7.00
CA THR A 300 0.39 -0.70 6.97
C THR A 300 1.36 -1.74 7.51
N HIS A 301 0.86 -2.92 7.90
CA HIS A 301 1.68 -3.96 8.51
C HIS A 301 2.38 -4.81 7.46
N MET A 302 3.55 -4.34 7.02
CA MET A 302 4.45 -5.05 6.09
C MET A 302 5.59 -5.68 6.89
N VAL A 303 5.46 -6.96 7.21
CA VAL A 303 6.36 -7.63 8.15
C VAL A 303 7.63 -8.12 7.47
N PHE A 304 8.78 -7.88 8.11
CA PHE A 304 10.06 -8.44 7.68
C PHE A 304 10.76 -9.16 8.84
N ARG A 305 11.24 -10.39 8.61
CA ARG A 305 11.85 -11.23 9.63
C ARG A 305 13.35 -10.95 9.73
N PHE A 306 13.83 -10.58 10.91
CA PHE A 306 15.25 -10.45 11.21
C PHE A 306 15.67 -11.58 12.16
N ASP A 307 16.51 -12.49 11.68
CA ASP A 307 17.13 -13.56 12.45
C ASP A 307 18.51 -13.93 11.87
N ASP A 308 19.16 -14.95 12.43
CA ASP A 308 20.48 -15.37 11.95
C ASP A 308 20.48 -15.88 10.50
N THR A 309 19.35 -16.41 10.02
CA THR A 309 19.22 -16.85 8.62
C THR A 309 19.21 -15.64 7.69
N ALA A 310 18.44 -14.60 8.03
CA ALA A 310 18.40 -13.35 7.28
C ALA A 310 19.78 -12.65 7.31
N LEU A 311 20.43 -12.60 8.48
CA LEU A 311 21.76 -11.99 8.63
C LEU A 311 22.80 -12.70 7.76
N SER A 312 22.84 -14.03 7.82
CA SER A 312 23.74 -14.84 6.99
C SER A 312 23.46 -14.62 5.51
N ARG A 313 22.18 -14.52 5.13
CA ARG A 313 21.80 -14.29 3.73
C ARG A 313 22.21 -12.92 3.23
N PHE A 314 22.08 -11.86 4.04
CA PHE A 314 22.58 -10.53 3.67
C PHE A 314 24.11 -10.49 3.61
N ASN A 315 24.79 -11.20 4.51
CA ASN A 315 26.24 -11.33 4.46
C ASN A 315 26.70 -12.02 3.17
N GLU A 316 26.06 -13.14 2.79
CA GLU A 316 26.33 -13.86 1.54
C GLU A 316 26.14 -12.94 0.32
N LEU A 317 24.97 -12.31 0.21
CA LEU A 317 24.61 -11.51 -0.96
C LEU A 317 25.47 -10.24 -1.09
N PHE A 318 25.74 -9.53 0.00
CA PHE A 318 26.33 -8.19 -0.10
C PHE A 318 27.77 -8.10 0.37
N ILE A 319 28.21 -8.93 1.32
CA ILE A 319 29.54 -8.83 1.93
C ILE A 319 30.50 -9.88 1.36
N GLN A 320 30.08 -11.13 1.21
CA GLN A 320 30.93 -12.20 0.66
C GLN A 320 31.02 -12.14 -0.87
N ALA A 321 29.95 -11.71 -1.54
CA ALA A 321 29.95 -11.52 -2.98
C ALA A 321 31.09 -10.60 -3.43
N GLN A 322 31.79 -11.00 -4.51
CA GLN A 322 32.86 -10.22 -5.10
C GLN A 322 32.28 -9.01 -5.84
N TRP A 323 32.76 -7.80 -5.50
CA TRP A 323 32.36 -6.57 -6.18
C TRP A 323 33.39 -6.28 -7.27
N ARG A 324 32.94 -5.87 -8.46
CA ARG A 324 33.84 -5.59 -9.58
C ARG A 324 34.67 -4.33 -9.34
N GLU A 325 34.08 -3.37 -8.64
CA GLU A 325 34.72 -2.13 -8.26
C GLU A 325 35.08 -2.18 -6.78
N LYS A 326 36.15 -1.48 -6.39
CA LYS A 326 36.50 -1.34 -4.98
C LYS A 326 35.35 -0.61 -4.25
N PRO A 327 34.81 -1.18 -3.15
CA PRO A 327 33.74 -0.54 -2.41
C PRO A 327 34.11 0.87 -1.95
N HIS A 328 33.23 1.83 -2.18
CA HIS A 328 33.41 3.23 -1.80
C HIS A 328 32.06 3.90 -1.52
N ARG A 329 32.04 4.96 -0.71
CA ARG A 329 30.79 5.68 -0.39
C ARG A 329 30.33 6.47 -1.61
N ILE A 330 29.04 6.35 -1.93
CA ILE A 330 28.36 7.21 -2.91
C ILE A 330 27.65 8.34 -2.18
N SER A 331 27.74 9.56 -2.71
CA SER A 331 27.09 10.73 -2.13
C SER A 331 25.56 10.60 -2.16
N TYR A 332 24.90 11.49 -1.42
CA TYR A 332 23.45 11.64 -1.44
C TYR A 332 22.98 12.72 -2.43
N ASP A 333 23.77 12.99 -3.48
CA ASP A 333 23.35 13.82 -4.61
C ASP A 333 21.98 13.35 -5.14
N VAL A 334 21.07 14.30 -5.41
CA VAL A 334 19.68 13.98 -5.76
C VAL A 334 19.56 13.14 -7.02
N ARG A 335 20.35 13.42 -8.07
CA ARG A 335 20.27 12.70 -9.35
C ARG A 335 20.79 11.27 -9.22
N THR A 336 21.86 11.11 -8.45
CA THR A 336 22.53 9.85 -8.18
C THR A 336 21.64 8.98 -7.30
N SER A 337 21.15 9.52 -6.17
CA SER A 337 20.32 8.81 -5.21
C SER A 337 18.94 8.41 -5.76
N ALA A 338 18.38 9.18 -6.68
CA ALA A 338 17.11 8.86 -7.33
C ALA A 338 17.21 7.73 -8.37
N ASN A 339 18.42 7.34 -8.78
CA ASN A 339 18.63 6.27 -9.76
C ASN A 339 19.40 5.10 -9.12
N PRO A 340 18.72 4.00 -8.75
CA PRO A 340 19.37 2.87 -8.08
C PRO A 340 20.44 2.18 -8.94
N PHE A 341 20.34 2.26 -10.27
CA PHE A 341 21.33 1.70 -11.18
C PHE A 341 22.63 2.49 -11.20
N VAL A 342 22.61 3.75 -10.74
CA VAL A 342 23.79 4.59 -10.56
C VAL A 342 24.28 4.50 -9.11
N ALA A 343 23.39 4.72 -8.13
CA ALA A 343 23.76 4.75 -6.71
C ALA A 343 24.38 3.43 -6.21
N PHE A 344 23.92 2.29 -6.74
CA PHE A 344 24.34 0.97 -6.29
C PHE A 344 25.08 0.17 -7.35
N LYS A 345 25.63 0.83 -8.38
CA LYS A 345 26.38 0.20 -9.48
C LYS A 345 27.46 -0.77 -8.98
N GLN A 346 28.20 -0.37 -7.94
CA GLN A 346 29.28 -1.16 -7.35
C GLN A 346 28.81 -2.48 -6.70
N ILE A 347 27.52 -2.57 -6.32
CA ILE A 347 26.94 -3.79 -5.75
C ILE A 347 26.55 -4.73 -6.90
N PRO A 348 27.02 -5.99 -6.90
CA PRO A 348 26.69 -6.95 -7.95
C PRO A 348 25.19 -7.02 -8.22
N THR A 349 24.80 -6.86 -9.49
CA THR A 349 23.39 -6.90 -9.90
C THR A 349 22.70 -8.19 -9.47
N ARG A 350 23.41 -9.32 -9.56
CA ARG A 350 22.90 -10.61 -9.10
C ARG A 350 22.52 -10.60 -7.62
N SER A 351 23.33 -9.98 -6.77
CA SER A 351 23.05 -9.86 -5.34
C SER A 351 21.81 -9.02 -5.06
N ARG A 352 21.68 -7.89 -5.75
CA ARG A 352 20.51 -7.00 -5.65
C ARG A 352 19.25 -7.70 -6.13
N TYR A 353 19.29 -8.34 -7.30
CA TYR A 353 18.13 -9.05 -7.83
C TYR A 353 17.72 -10.22 -6.93
N GLN A 354 18.69 -11.02 -6.47
CA GLN A 354 18.39 -12.15 -5.58
C GLN A 354 17.79 -11.69 -4.25
N PHE A 355 18.22 -10.53 -3.70
CA PHE A 355 17.56 -9.95 -2.53
C PHE A 355 16.08 -9.61 -2.82
N LEU A 356 15.78 -9.03 -3.99
CA LEU A 356 14.40 -8.75 -4.37
C LEU A 356 13.58 -10.04 -4.56
N LEU A 357 14.15 -11.08 -5.18
CA LEU A 357 13.50 -12.37 -5.40
C LEU A 357 13.23 -13.12 -4.09
N ASP A 358 14.24 -13.24 -3.22
CA ASP A 358 14.13 -13.84 -1.89
C ASP A 358 13.00 -13.20 -1.06
N ASN A 359 12.68 -11.93 -1.35
CA ASN A 359 11.69 -11.13 -0.63
C ASN A 359 10.54 -10.65 -1.54
N ALA A 360 10.28 -11.33 -2.66
CA ALA A 360 9.40 -10.82 -3.72
C ALA A 360 8.00 -10.48 -3.21
N HIS A 361 7.43 -11.32 -2.34
CA HIS A 361 6.12 -11.06 -1.73
C HIS A 361 6.11 -9.77 -0.90
N TYR A 362 7.15 -9.55 -0.09
CA TYR A 362 7.30 -8.32 0.70
C TYR A 362 7.47 -7.10 -0.22
N ILE A 363 8.38 -7.16 -1.19
CA ILE A 363 8.67 -6.03 -2.09
C ILE A 363 7.43 -5.65 -2.90
N ILE A 364 6.70 -6.61 -3.47
CA ILE A 364 5.44 -6.34 -4.19
C ILE A 364 4.38 -5.77 -3.24
N MET A 365 4.29 -6.28 -2.01
CA MET A 365 3.38 -5.73 -0.99
C MET A 365 3.70 -4.28 -0.64
N THR A 366 4.96 -3.83 -0.68
CA THR A 366 5.32 -2.46 -0.30
C THR A 366 4.74 -1.37 -1.19
N PHE A 367 4.57 -1.61 -2.48
CA PHE A 367 3.88 -0.65 -3.36
C PHE A 367 2.37 -0.89 -3.47
N ILE A 368 1.83 -1.84 -2.69
CA ILE A 368 0.39 -2.11 -2.55
C ILE A 368 -0.15 -1.66 -1.17
N ARG A 369 0.72 -1.57 -0.15
CA ARG A 369 0.41 -1.06 1.21
C ARG A 369 1.20 0.19 1.60
N GLY A 370 2.03 0.70 0.69
CA GLY A 370 2.81 1.91 0.88
C GLY A 370 1.98 3.19 0.75
N PRO A 371 2.59 4.37 0.95
CA PRO A 371 1.89 5.64 0.88
C PRO A 371 1.21 5.92 -0.47
N VAL A 372 1.67 5.30 -1.56
CA VAL A 372 1.11 5.44 -2.91
C VAL A 372 -0.27 4.81 -3.06
N CYS A 373 -0.65 3.89 -2.18
CA CYS A 373 -1.74 2.96 -2.42
C CYS A 373 -3.12 3.45 -1.99
N ARG A 374 -3.29 4.76 -1.76
CA ARG A 374 -4.62 5.37 -1.62
C ARG A 374 -4.86 6.32 -2.78
N GLY A 375 -5.97 6.10 -3.48
CA GLY A 375 -6.47 6.98 -4.52
C GLY A 375 -6.34 6.38 -5.92
N GLN A 376 -7.34 6.68 -6.75
CA GLN A 376 -7.44 6.19 -8.11
C GLN A 376 -6.21 6.51 -8.96
N MET A 377 -5.53 7.63 -8.68
CA MET A 377 -4.30 8.04 -9.37
C MET A 377 -3.15 7.04 -9.29
N ALA A 378 -3.13 6.09 -8.35
CA ALA A 378 -2.09 5.08 -8.28
C ALA A 378 -2.57 3.69 -8.71
N LEU A 379 -3.82 3.33 -8.42
CA LEU A 379 -4.33 1.97 -8.61
C LEU A 379 -5.15 1.78 -9.89
N ASN A 380 -5.65 2.84 -10.52
CA ASN A 380 -6.35 2.72 -11.80
C ASN A 380 -5.44 2.33 -12.98
N VAL A 381 -4.15 2.11 -12.72
CA VAL A 381 -3.19 1.57 -13.68
C VAL A 381 -3.23 0.05 -13.77
N ILE A 382 -3.76 -0.67 -12.79
CA ILE A 382 -3.75 -2.14 -12.77
C ILE A 382 -5.14 -2.73 -12.95
N HIS A 383 -5.19 -3.94 -13.52
CA HIS A 383 -6.40 -4.75 -13.54
C HIS A 383 -6.74 -5.27 -12.15
N ASP A 384 -8.01 -5.59 -11.92
CA ASP A 384 -8.48 -6.05 -10.61
C ASP A 384 -7.91 -7.40 -10.17
N HIS A 385 -7.47 -8.22 -11.14
CA HIS A 385 -6.87 -9.51 -10.89
C HIS A 385 -5.82 -9.84 -11.96
N PHE A 386 -4.59 -10.14 -11.52
CA PHE A 386 -3.51 -10.60 -12.38
C PHE A 386 -2.47 -11.41 -11.60
N TRP A 387 -1.73 -12.26 -12.31
CA TRP A 387 -0.62 -13.01 -11.75
C TRP A 387 0.72 -12.37 -12.12
N VAL A 388 1.67 -12.44 -11.20
CA VAL A 388 3.03 -11.94 -11.37
C VAL A 388 4.00 -13.10 -11.20
N MET A 389 4.96 -13.19 -12.12
CA MET A 389 6.12 -14.06 -12.04
C MET A 389 7.40 -13.25 -12.34
N PHE A 390 8.56 -13.85 -12.12
CA PHE A 390 9.84 -13.16 -12.22
C PHE A 390 10.76 -13.86 -13.22
N GLU A 391 11.58 -13.09 -13.93
CA GLU A 391 12.64 -13.66 -14.76
C GLU A 391 13.71 -14.31 -13.86
N ASP A 392 14.33 -15.39 -14.33
CA ASP A 392 15.42 -16.03 -13.60
C ASP A 392 16.72 -15.21 -13.78
N PRO A 393 17.51 -14.98 -12.72
CA PRO A 393 18.78 -14.24 -12.82
C PRO A 393 19.78 -14.77 -13.85
N ASP A 394 19.69 -16.04 -14.26
CA ASP A 394 20.54 -16.62 -15.31
C ASP A 394 20.14 -16.23 -16.73
N TYR A 395 18.95 -15.63 -16.90
CA TYR A 395 18.44 -15.16 -18.19
C TYR A 395 18.28 -13.63 -18.23
N ASP A 396 18.22 -12.98 -17.08
CA ASP A 396 18.13 -11.54 -16.94
C ASP A 396 19.36 -10.81 -17.54
N LEU A 397 19.10 -9.85 -18.44
CA LEU A 397 20.15 -9.09 -19.13
C LEU A 397 20.98 -8.21 -18.18
N ALA A 398 20.40 -7.71 -17.09
CA ALA A 398 21.10 -6.90 -16.11
C ALA A 398 22.15 -7.70 -15.32
N VAL A 399 21.87 -8.98 -15.12
CA VAL A 399 22.76 -9.92 -14.42
C VAL A 399 23.81 -10.50 -15.37
N THR A 400 23.38 -10.98 -16.54
CA THR A 400 24.23 -11.69 -17.51
C THR A 400 25.10 -10.75 -18.35
N HIS A 401 24.60 -9.54 -18.65
CA HIS A 401 25.24 -8.53 -19.49
C HIS A 401 25.25 -7.17 -18.75
N PRO A 402 25.96 -7.08 -17.62
CA PRO A 402 25.97 -5.88 -16.77
C PRO A 402 26.34 -4.57 -17.49
N GLU A 403 27.19 -4.64 -18.52
CA GLU A 403 27.58 -3.52 -19.38
C GLU A 403 26.38 -2.92 -20.13
N PHE A 404 25.35 -3.74 -20.41
CA PHE A 404 24.09 -3.26 -20.98
C PHE A 404 23.41 -2.27 -20.04
N ILE A 405 23.34 -2.59 -18.74
CA ILE A 405 22.71 -1.70 -17.76
C ILE A 405 23.51 -0.44 -17.53
N ASP A 406 24.84 -0.54 -17.54
CA ASP A 406 25.70 0.64 -17.48
C ASP A 406 25.41 1.59 -18.65
N ALA A 407 25.34 1.07 -19.87
CA ALA A 407 25.02 1.83 -21.07
C ALA A 407 23.59 2.38 -21.09
N GLN A 408 22.65 1.69 -20.42
CA GLN A 408 21.25 2.08 -20.35
C GLN A 408 20.86 2.87 -19.10
N SER A 409 21.80 3.10 -18.17
CA SER A 409 21.54 3.75 -16.87
C SER A 409 20.82 5.10 -16.97
N TYR A 410 21.10 5.88 -18.02
CA TYR A 410 20.40 7.13 -18.34
C TYR A 410 18.93 6.90 -18.73
N ASN A 411 18.67 5.90 -19.58
CA ASN A 411 17.32 5.54 -20.00
C ASN A 411 16.50 4.90 -18.87
N LEU A 412 17.18 4.33 -17.86
CA LEU A 412 16.58 3.78 -16.64
C LEU A 412 16.27 4.83 -15.56
N SER A 413 16.55 6.11 -15.81
CA SER A 413 16.26 7.19 -14.87
C SER A 413 14.77 7.33 -14.56
N LEU A 414 14.48 7.76 -13.33
CA LEU A 414 13.14 7.77 -12.76
C LEU A 414 12.58 9.19 -12.58
N PRO A 415 11.25 9.40 -12.66
CA PRO A 415 10.62 10.69 -12.43
C PRO A 415 10.53 11.11 -10.95
N ILE A 416 11.47 10.68 -10.11
CA ILE A 416 11.43 10.86 -8.65
C ILE A 416 12.50 11.83 -8.13
N GLU A 417 13.32 12.44 -9.00
CA GLU A 417 14.38 13.38 -8.59
C GLU A 417 13.84 14.65 -7.91
N LYS A 418 12.75 15.22 -8.42
CA LYS A 418 12.22 16.53 -8.00
C LYS A 418 10.71 16.50 -7.82
N VAL A 419 10.28 16.92 -6.65
CA VAL A 419 8.85 17.07 -6.30
C VAL A 419 8.28 18.36 -6.90
N ASP A 420 9.03 19.47 -6.87
CA ASP A 420 8.61 20.75 -7.45
C ASP A 420 9.15 20.94 -8.88
N LYS A 421 8.56 20.23 -9.85
CA LYS A 421 8.70 20.60 -11.26
C LYS A 421 7.57 21.58 -11.63
N ALA A 422 7.91 22.61 -12.41
CA ALA A 422 6.90 23.44 -13.07
C ALA A 422 5.95 22.54 -13.89
N LEU A 423 4.63 22.77 -13.79
CA LEU A 423 3.57 22.00 -14.45
C LEU A 423 3.86 21.67 -15.93
N LEU A 424 4.46 22.61 -16.67
CA LEU A 424 4.81 22.43 -18.08
C LEU A 424 5.88 21.35 -18.33
N LYS A 425 6.76 21.07 -17.36
CA LYS A 425 7.76 19.98 -17.44
C LYS A 425 7.16 18.61 -17.07
N SER A 426 5.97 18.58 -16.48
CA SER A 426 5.27 17.35 -16.06
C SER A 426 4.54 16.64 -17.19
N PHE A 427 4.31 17.36 -18.30
CA PHE A 427 3.73 16.80 -19.52
C PHE A 427 4.79 16.47 -20.59
N SER A 428 6.08 16.59 -20.26
CA SER A 428 7.14 16.14 -21.15
C SER A 428 7.04 14.63 -21.41
N ASP A 429 7.36 14.23 -22.64
CA ASP A 429 7.48 12.83 -23.03
C ASP A 429 8.89 12.26 -22.80
N GLU A 430 9.79 13.01 -22.15
CA GLU A 430 11.19 12.62 -21.91
C GLU A 430 11.33 11.24 -21.24
N TYR A 431 10.55 10.95 -20.19
CA TYR A 431 10.59 9.64 -19.54
C TYR A 431 9.94 8.54 -20.39
N ARG A 432 8.98 8.87 -21.26
CA ARG A 432 8.44 7.93 -22.25
C ARG A 432 9.49 7.57 -23.28
N GLU A 433 10.19 8.56 -23.83
CA GLU A 433 11.27 8.36 -24.81
C GLU A 433 12.41 7.53 -24.22
N ARG A 434 12.84 7.83 -22.98
CA ARG A 434 13.84 7.04 -22.25
C ARG A 434 13.40 5.59 -22.06
N TYR A 435 12.15 5.37 -21.63
CA TYR A 435 11.58 4.03 -21.53
C TYR A 435 11.58 3.31 -22.89
N GLU A 436 11.13 3.97 -23.96
CA GLU A 436 11.06 3.39 -25.30
C GLU A 436 12.46 3.01 -25.82
N HIS A 437 13.48 3.86 -25.60
CA HIS A 437 14.86 3.57 -25.96
C HIS A 437 15.41 2.38 -25.17
N TYR A 438 15.22 2.34 -23.85
CA TYR A 438 15.64 1.20 -23.02
C TYR A 438 14.98 -0.09 -23.49
N TYR A 439 13.65 -0.07 -23.62
CA TYR A 439 12.88 -1.26 -23.96
C TYR A 439 13.23 -1.76 -25.36
N THR A 440 13.42 -0.86 -26.33
CA THR A 440 13.89 -1.24 -27.68
C THR A 440 15.27 -1.91 -27.62
N ALA A 441 16.24 -1.31 -26.92
CA ALA A 441 17.58 -1.88 -26.77
C ALA A 441 17.55 -3.24 -26.07
N LYS A 442 16.72 -3.39 -25.02
CA LYS A 442 16.47 -4.66 -24.32
C LYS A 442 15.97 -5.72 -25.30
N LYS A 443 14.95 -5.40 -26.11
CA LYS A 443 14.36 -6.35 -27.06
C LYS A 443 15.31 -6.74 -28.20
N GLU A 444 16.15 -5.81 -28.67
CA GLU A 444 17.19 -6.11 -29.65
C GLU A 444 18.25 -7.08 -29.10
N LEU A 445 18.70 -6.87 -27.85
CA LEU A 445 19.67 -7.76 -27.22
C LEU A 445 19.05 -9.14 -26.94
N LEU A 446 17.81 -9.19 -26.43
CA LEU A 446 17.07 -10.45 -26.25
C LEU A 446 16.92 -11.20 -27.58
N HIS A 447 16.62 -10.52 -28.68
CA HIS A 447 16.51 -11.16 -29.99
C HIS A 447 17.82 -11.81 -30.43
N LYS A 448 18.96 -11.14 -30.21
CA LYS A 448 20.29 -11.67 -30.55
C LYS A 448 20.63 -12.93 -29.73
N LEU A 449 20.32 -12.92 -28.44
CA LEU A 449 20.68 -14.01 -27.51
C LEU A 449 19.69 -15.18 -27.54
N TYR A 450 18.39 -14.88 -27.67
CA TYR A 450 17.29 -15.83 -27.53
C TYR A 450 16.37 -15.81 -28.76
N ALA A 451 16.92 -15.80 -29.97
CA ALA A 451 16.15 -15.74 -31.21
C ALA A 451 15.05 -16.82 -31.31
N LYS A 452 15.30 -18.02 -30.75
CA LYS A 452 14.36 -19.14 -30.71
C LYS A 452 13.26 -18.99 -29.64
N GLY A 453 13.33 -17.96 -28.79
CA GLY A 453 12.43 -17.71 -27.66
C GLY A 453 13.08 -18.06 -26.32
N LEU A 454 12.45 -17.58 -25.24
CA LEU A 454 12.85 -17.84 -23.87
C LEU A 454 12.27 -19.19 -23.38
N PRO A 455 13.10 -20.08 -22.79
CA PRO A 455 12.64 -21.39 -22.29
C PRO A 455 11.85 -21.25 -20.99
N LEU A 456 11.20 -22.34 -20.52
CA LEU A 456 10.55 -22.33 -19.20
C LEU A 456 11.53 -22.00 -18.06
N SER A 457 12.80 -22.38 -18.21
CA SER A 457 13.84 -22.16 -17.22
C SER A 457 14.24 -20.69 -17.03
N SER A 458 13.78 -19.78 -17.89
CA SER A 458 14.00 -18.34 -17.70
C SER A 458 12.97 -17.68 -16.78
N ILE A 459 12.01 -18.43 -16.23
CA ILE A 459 11.18 -17.95 -15.12
C ILE A 459 11.84 -18.39 -13.82
N TRP A 460 11.93 -17.54 -12.81
CA TRP A 460 12.50 -17.93 -11.53
C TRP A 460 11.65 -19.01 -10.85
N SER A 461 12.25 -20.14 -10.48
CA SER A 461 11.55 -21.32 -9.93
C SER A 461 11.23 -21.22 -8.44
N GLY A 462 11.86 -20.29 -7.72
CA GLY A 462 11.98 -20.32 -6.27
C GLY A 462 13.08 -21.28 -5.83
N SER A 463 13.85 -20.89 -4.82
CA SER A 463 14.96 -21.67 -4.27
C SER A 463 14.60 -22.36 -2.95
N LYS A 464 13.56 -21.90 -2.25
CA LYS A 464 13.14 -22.38 -0.93
C LYS A 464 11.61 -22.45 -0.84
N ALA A 465 11.10 -23.21 0.14
CA ALA A 465 9.67 -23.37 0.37
C ALA A 465 8.92 -22.05 0.64
N VAL A 466 9.59 -21.07 1.26
CA VAL A 466 8.98 -19.77 1.59
C VAL A 466 8.89 -18.82 0.39
N ASP A 467 9.71 -19.04 -0.64
CA ASP A 467 9.80 -18.18 -1.81
C ASP A 467 8.46 -18.10 -2.57
N ALA A 468 8.24 -17.00 -3.27
CA ALA A 468 7.00 -16.72 -3.97
C ALA A 468 7.25 -16.42 -5.46
N PRO A 469 7.67 -17.43 -6.26
CA PRO A 469 7.95 -17.24 -7.69
C PRO A 469 6.71 -16.89 -8.52
N LEU A 470 5.51 -17.15 -7.96
CA LEU A 470 4.23 -16.72 -8.49
C LEU A 470 3.44 -16.00 -7.39
N LEU A 471 2.89 -14.85 -7.73
CA LEU A 471 2.04 -14.04 -6.87
C LEU A 471 0.72 -13.72 -7.56
N THR A 472 -0.34 -13.57 -6.79
CA THR A 472 -1.61 -13.01 -7.23
C THR A 472 -1.80 -11.63 -6.61
N VAL A 473 -2.17 -10.66 -7.44
CA VAL A 473 -2.56 -9.31 -7.01
C VAL A 473 -4.05 -9.14 -7.23
N TYR A 474 -4.74 -8.69 -6.18
CA TYR A 474 -6.14 -8.27 -6.23
C TYR A 474 -6.24 -6.77 -5.96
N ARG A 475 -6.97 -6.02 -6.79
CA ARG A 475 -7.35 -4.63 -6.50
C ARG A 475 -8.78 -4.60 -6.00
N HIS A 476 -9.00 -3.87 -4.93
CA HIS A 476 -10.30 -3.63 -4.30
C HIS A 476 -10.61 -2.14 -4.43
N PHE A 477 -10.86 -1.69 -5.67
CA PHE A 477 -11.08 -0.29 -6.04
C PHE A 477 -9.91 0.67 -5.72
N ASP A 478 -9.84 1.21 -4.51
CA ASP A 478 -8.85 2.19 -4.04
C ASP A 478 -7.80 1.58 -3.10
N SER A 479 -7.81 0.26 -2.93
CA SER A 479 -6.79 -0.52 -2.25
C SER A 479 -6.43 -1.78 -3.05
N ALA A 480 -5.41 -2.52 -2.62
CA ALA A 480 -5.04 -3.79 -3.23
C ALA A 480 -4.40 -4.74 -2.21
N SER A 481 -4.28 -6.02 -2.57
CA SER A 481 -3.61 -7.05 -1.77
C SER A 481 -2.78 -8.00 -2.62
N VAL A 482 -1.76 -8.59 -2.01
CA VAL A 482 -0.77 -9.45 -2.68
C VAL A 482 -0.68 -10.77 -1.96
N HIS A 483 -0.80 -11.86 -2.69
CA HIS A 483 -0.87 -13.21 -2.14
C HIS A 483 0.11 -14.13 -2.85
N LYS A 484 0.72 -15.05 -2.10
CA LYS A 484 1.57 -16.09 -2.67
C LYS A 484 0.73 -17.12 -3.42
N GLY A 485 1.19 -17.48 -4.61
CA GLY A 485 0.60 -18.51 -5.46
C GLY A 485 -0.39 -17.96 -6.50
N ILE A 486 -1.10 -18.90 -7.11
CA ILE A 486 -2.03 -18.68 -8.22
C ILE A 486 -3.44 -18.80 -7.67
N LEU A 487 -4.00 -17.67 -7.25
CA LEU A 487 -5.36 -17.57 -6.71
C LEU A 487 -6.32 -17.07 -7.78
N GLY A 488 -7.57 -17.49 -7.67
CA GLY A 488 -8.63 -17.08 -8.58
C GLY A 488 -8.68 -17.86 -9.90
N GLU A 489 -9.52 -17.39 -10.81
CA GLU A 489 -9.59 -17.91 -12.18
C GLU A 489 -8.35 -17.54 -13.03
N GLU A 490 -8.28 -17.98 -14.30
CA GLU A 490 -7.21 -17.52 -15.20
C GLU A 490 -7.39 -16.01 -15.49
N PRO A 491 -6.51 -15.11 -14.99
CA PRO A 491 -6.69 -13.67 -15.13
C PRO A 491 -6.55 -13.24 -16.59
N ARG A 492 -7.03 -12.05 -16.88
CA ARG A 492 -6.93 -11.46 -18.23
C ARG A 492 -5.46 -11.30 -18.65
N THR A 493 -4.65 -10.70 -17.78
CA THR A 493 -3.22 -10.42 -18.00
C THR A 493 -2.35 -11.09 -16.93
N MET A 494 -1.07 -11.23 -17.24
CA MET A 494 -0.02 -11.71 -16.33
C MET A 494 1.25 -10.92 -16.60
N TRP A 495 2.10 -10.74 -15.59
CA TRP A 495 3.35 -10.01 -15.72
C TRP A 495 4.55 -10.92 -15.48
N VAL A 496 5.58 -10.78 -16.31
CA VAL A 496 6.94 -11.29 -16.02
C VAL A 496 7.81 -10.08 -15.70
N ILE A 497 8.36 -10.04 -14.48
CA ILE A 497 9.15 -8.92 -13.98
C ILE A 497 10.64 -9.31 -13.92
N ASP A 498 11.46 -8.58 -14.67
CA ASP A 498 12.93 -8.67 -14.63
C ASP A 498 13.53 -7.74 -13.55
N TYR A 499 14.85 -7.80 -13.34
CA TYR A 499 15.52 -6.99 -12.32
C TYR A 499 15.29 -5.48 -12.52
N ALA A 500 15.54 -5.00 -13.73
CA ALA A 500 15.50 -3.57 -14.02
C ALA A 500 14.09 -3.01 -13.85
N GLN A 501 13.07 -3.76 -14.23
CA GLN A 501 11.68 -3.41 -14.00
C GLN A 501 11.33 -3.49 -12.51
N PHE A 502 11.75 -4.53 -11.78
CA PHE A 502 11.42 -4.71 -10.36
C PHE A 502 11.95 -3.53 -9.51
N GLU A 503 13.22 -3.18 -9.69
CA GLU A 503 13.86 -2.07 -8.97
C GLU A 503 13.21 -0.72 -9.35
N ARG A 504 12.86 -0.50 -10.63
CA ARG A 504 12.16 0.72 -11.06
C ARG A 504 10.76 0.84 -10.47
N ILE A 505 10.00 -0.27 -10.39
CA ILE A 505 8.68 -0.29 -9.73
C ILE A 505 8.84 0.11 -8.26
N TYR A 506 9.79 -0.51 -7.55
CA TYR A 506 10.03 -0.23 -6.14
C TYR A 506 10.41 1.24 -5.90
N TYR A 507 11.39 1.78 -6.62
CA TYR A 507 11.81 3.17 -6.42
C TYR A 507 10.75 4.17 -6.83
N THR A 508 9.97 3.88 -7.87
CA THR A 508 8.91 4.79 -8.32
C THR A 508 7.76 4.89 -7.31
N LEU A 509 7.36 3.76 -6.72
CA LEU A 509 6.15 3.67 -5.89
C LEU A 509 6.40 3.66 -4.39
N VAL A 510 7.62 3.39 -3.97
CA VAL A 510 7.97 3.20 -2.55
C VAL A 510 9.01 4.24 -2.17
N ALA A 511 10.29 4.01 -2.51
CA ALA A 511 11.37 4.87 -2.05
C ALA A 511 11.23 6.33 -2.54
N GLY A 512 10.76 6.54 -3.77
CA GLY A 512 10.65 7.87 -4.39
C GLY A 512 9.27 8.51 -4.32
N TYR A 513 8.24 7.76 -3.90
CA TYR A 513 6.88 8.28 -3.85
C TYR A 513 6.71 9.25 -2.68
N ASP A 514 6.11 10.40 -2.96
CA ASP A 514 5.89 11.46 -1.98
C ASP A 514 4.43 11.88 -2.01
N VAL A 515 3.69 11.48 -0.98
CA VAL A 515 2.27 11.81 -0.81
C VAL A 515 2.07 13.30 -0.52
N PHE A 516 3.08 14.01 0.00
CA PHE A 516 3.02 15.44 0.25
C PHE A 516 3.40 16.29 -0.97
N GLY A 517 3.84 15.63 -2.04
CA GLY A 517 4.24 16.27 -3.29
C GLY A 517 3.08 16.89 -4.06
N ASN A 518 3.43 17.60 -5.13
CA ASN A 518 2.46 18.29 -5.99
C ASN A 518 1.87 17.37 -7.08
N VAL A 519 0.88 17.88 -7.80
CA VAL A 519 0.21 17.20 -8.94
C VAL A 519 1.19 16.74 -10.01
N SER A 520 2.28 17.50 -10.24
CA SER A 520 3.31 17.15 -11.21
C SER A 520 4.00 15.84 -10.85
N HIS A 521 4.42 15.71 -9.58
CA HIS A 521 5.03 14.49 -9.06
C HIS A 521 4.09 13.29 -9.23
N GLN A 522 2.86 13.44 -8.74
CA GLN A 522 1.82 12.40 -8.78
C GLN A 522 1.53 11.93 -10.21
N THR A 523 1.35 12.88 -11.13
CA THR A 523 1.05 12.59 -12.55
C THR A 523 2.21 11.89 -13.25
N ASN A 524 3.45 12.33 -13.03
CA ASN A 524 4.62 11.70 -13.67
C ASN A 524 4.83 10.26 -13.20
N ILE A 525 4.68 10.01 -11.90
CA ILE A 525 4.75 8.65 -11.34
C ILE A 525 3.68 7.77 -11.98
N ARG A 526 2.44 8.25 -12.06
CA ARG A 526 1.34 7.49 -12.65
C ARG A 526 1.53 7.21 -14.13
N ARG A 527 2.00 8.19 -14.93
CA ARG A 527 2.33 7.97 -16.35
C ARG A 527 3.47 6.96 -16.51
N TYR A 528 4.49 7.04 -15.66
CA TYR A 528 5.61 6.11 -15.71
C TYR A 528 5.19 4.69 -15.35
N MET A 529 4.22 4.53 -14.44
CA MET A 529 3.63 3.23 -14.11
C MET A 529 2.89 2.57 -15.27
N ASP A 530 2.28 3.31 -16.21
CA ASP A 530 1.69 2.70 -17.41
C ASP A 530 2.75 1.91 -18.18
N PHE A 531 3.94 2.50 -18.33
CA PHE A 531 5.05 1.89 -19.04
C PHE A 531 5.58 0.67 -18.30
N LEU A 532 5.78 0.78 -16.98
CA LEU A 532 6.26 -0.33 -16.17
C LEU A 532 5.26 -1.49 -16.13
N ARG A 533 3.95 -1.23 -16.10
CA ARG A 533 2.95 -2.29 -16.25
C ARG A 533 3.01 -2.94 -17.63
N ILE A 534 2.94 -2.14 -18.69
CA ILE A 534 2.96 -2.63 -20.07
C ILE A 534 4.20 -3.49 -20.29
N GLU A 535 5.36 -3.07 -19.77
CA GLU A 535 6.60 -3.85 -19.85
C GLU A 535 6.42 -5.26 -19.30
N GLY A 536 5.78 -5.42 -18.14
CA GLY A 536 5.56 -6.74 -17.51
C GLY A 536 4.62 -7.62 -18.33
N GLU A 537 3.57 -7.02 -18.88
CA GLU A 537 2.63 -7.68 -19.79
C GLU A 537 3.31 -8.10 -21.11
N LEU A 538 4.17 -7.25 -21.68
CA LEU A 538 4.92 -7.54 -22.89
C LEU A 538 5.98 -8.63 -22.65
N ASN A 539 6.67 -8.60 -21.51
CA ASN A 539 7.60 -9.65 -21.11
C ASN A 539 6.87 -11.00 -20.97
N PHE A 540 5.64 -11.02 -20.45
CA PHE A 540 4.83 -12.25 -20.43
C PHE A 540 4.45 -12.71 -21.85
N LEU A 541 4.10 -11.78 -22.74
CA LEU A 541 3.80 -12.11 -24.13
C LEU A 541 4.99 -12.75 -24.87
N ASP A 542 6.23 -12.52 -24.45
CA ASP A 542 7.40 -13.17 -25.05
C ASP A 542 7.37 -14.71 -24.93
N TYR A 543 6.69 -15.23 -23.91
CA TYR A 543 6.48 -16.67 -23.78
C TYR A 543 5.34 -17.16 -24.68
N MET A 544 4.32 -16.35 -24.92
CA MET A 544 3.12 -16.71 -25.69
C MET A 544 3.40 -16.95 -27.18
N PRO A 545 2.54 -17.71 -27.91
CA PRO A 545 2.70 -17.98 -29.33
C PRO A 545 2.89 -16.70 -30.13
N LYS A 546 3.97 -16.59 -30.90
CA LYS A 546 4.39 -15.38 -31.62
C LYS A 546 3.26 -14.75 -32.42
N GLU A 547 2.49 -15.57 -33.14
CA GLU A 547 1.39 -15.10 -34.00
C GLU A 547 0.16 -14.61 -33.21
N ARG A 548 0.02 -14.98 -31.93
CA ARG A 548 -1.12 -14.58 -31.08
C ARG A 548 -0.82 -13.39 -30.18
N ARG A 549 0.45 -13.05 -29.95
CA ARG A 549 0.88 -12.00 -29.01
C ARG A 549 0.13 -10.67 -29.21
N PHE A 550 0.04 -10.19 -30.45
CA PHE A 550 -0.62 -8.91 -30.72
C PHE A 550 -2.14 -8.97 -30.51
N SER A 551 -2.81 -10.06 -30.91
CA SER A 551 -4.24 -10.24 -30.62
C SER A 551 -4.52 -10.34 -29.12
N MET A 552 -3.62 -10.98 -28.36
CA MET A 552 -3.71 -11.03 -26.90
C MET A 552 -3.56 -9.64 -26.29
N LEU A 553 -2.54 -8.87 -26.71
CA LEU A 553 -2.39 -7.48 -26.26
C LEU A 553 -3.62 -6.64 -26.58
N LYS A 554 -4.14 -6.64 -27.81
CA LYS A 554 -5.37 -5.90 -28.15
C LYS A 554 -6.59 -6.35 -27.34
N SER A 555 -6.65 -7.62 -26.95
CA SER A 555 -7.71 -8.11 -26.07
C SER A 555 -7.63 -7.55 -24.65
N TRP A 556 -6.50 -6.98 -24.23
CA TRP A 556 -6.30 -6.32 -22.93
C TRP A 556 -6.56 -4.81 -22.98
N TYR A 557 -6.44 -4.23 -24.17
CA TYR A 557 -6.53 -2.79 -24.45
C TYR A 557 -7.65 -2.49 -25.45
N ILE A 558 -8.88 -2.80 -25.07
CA ILE A 558 -10.05 -2.58 -25.93
C ILE A 558 -10.22 -1.06 -26.12
N ASN A 559 -10.43 -0.64 -27.37
CA ASN A 559 -10.58 0.76 -27.79
C ASN A 559 -9.38 1.66 -27.47
N ASP A 560 -8.19 1.09 -27.24
CA ASP A 560 -6.95 1.83 -27.06
C ASP A 560 -5.96 1.48 -28.18
N ASN A 561 -5.58 2.49 -28.95
CA ASN A 561 -4.69 2.36 -30.09
C ASN A 561 -3.24 2.71 -29.74
N SER A 562 -2.96 3.19 -28.52
CA SER A 562 -1.58 3.48 -28.08
C SER A 562 -0.70 2.22 -28.09
N VAL A 563 -1.29 1.04 -27.93
CA VAL A 563 -0.58 -0.24 -27.97
C VAL A 563 -0.26 -0.75 -29.38
N ASP A 564 -0.78 -0.12 -30.44
CA ASP A 564 -0.57 -0.57 -31.82
C ASP A 564 0.91 -0.46 -32.22
N GLY A 565 1.65 0.49 -31.62
CA GLY A 565 3.09 0.65 -31.82
C GLY A 565 3.92 -0.58 -31.43
N TYR A 566 3.43 -1.43 -30.53
CA TYR A 566 4.13 -2.64 -30.07
C TYR A 566 4.08 -3.80 -31.08
N LYS A 567 3.20 -3.73 -32.10
CA LYS A 567 3.01 -4.79 -33.10
C LYS A 567 4.30 -5.21 -33.81
N TYR A 568 5.15 -4.22 -34.14
CA TYR A 568 6.35 -4.46 -34.95
C TYR A 568 7.65 -4.32 -34.16
N LYS A 569 7.68 -3.50 -33.10
CA LYS A 569 8.89 -3.23 -32.31
C LYS A 569 9.13 -4.23 -31.17
N ALA A 570 8.06 -4.67 -30.50
CA ALA A 570 8.18 -5.47 -29.28
C ALA A 570 7.85 -6.96 -29.51
N LEU A 571 6.66 -7.23 -30.06
CA LEU A 571 6.04 -8.55 -29.97
C LEU A 571 6.55 -9.59 -30.97
N LYS A 572 7.20 -9.16 -32.06
CA LYS A 572 7.70 -10.07 -33.11
C LYS A 572 9.16 -10.47 -32.97
N SER A 573 9.87 -9.92 -31.99
CA SER A 573 11.30 -10.09 -31.79
C SER A 573 11.67 -11.55 -31.50
N LEU A 574 10.99 -12.23 -30.58
CA LEU A 574 11.39 -13.58 -30.16
C LEU A 574 10.60 -14.69 -30.87
N GLY A 575 11.24 -15.85 -31.09
CA GLY A 575 10.57 -17.09 -31.44
C GLY A 575 9.74 -17.67 -30.28
N ASN A 576 9.42 -18.97 -30.36
CA ASN A 576 8.77 -19.70 -29.27
C ASN A 576 9.62 -20.92 -28.89
N ALA A 577 10.21 -20.92 -27.69
CA ALA A 577 10.95 -22.08 -27.19
C ALA A 577 10.01 -23.12 -26.56
N PHE A 578 8.84 -22.71 -26.08
CA PHE A 578 7.79 -23.59 -25.60
C PHE A 578 6.82 -23.97 -26.73
N THR A 579 6.46 -25.26 -26.82
CA THR A 579 5.53 -25.78 -27.83
C THR A 579 4.12 -25.89 -27.26
N TYR A 580 3.18 -25.22 -27.90
CA TYR A 580 1.76 -25.20 -27.54
C TYR A 580 0.97 -26.24 -28.35
N LYS A 581 0.02 -26.91 -27.71
CA LYS A 581 -0.77 -28.01 -28.31
C LYS A 581 -2.27 -27.73 -28.36
N THR A 582 -2.75 -26.73 -27.65
CA THR A 582 -4.17 -26.40 -27.49
C THR A 582 -4.41 -24.92 -27.83
N PRO A 583 -5.67 -24.47 -27.98
CA PRO A 583 -5.97 -23.06 -28.17
C PRO A 583 -5.81 -22.22 -26.88
N TYR A 584 -5.36 -22.80 -25.77
CA TYR A 584 -5.26 -22.19 -24.44
C TYR A 584 -3.79 -22.02 -23.98
N PRO A 585 -3.02 -21.14 -24.63
CA PRO A 585 -1.57 -21.06 -24.40
C PRO A 585 -1.20 -20.54 -23.00
N LYS A 586 -2.00 -19.65 -22.40
CA LYS A 586 -1.76 -19.18 -21.03
C LYS A 586 -1.78 -20.36 -20.05
N TYR A 587 -2.89 -21.09 -20.00
CA TYR A 587 -3.00 -22.32 -19.21
C TYR A 587 -1.88 -23.33 -19.46
N GLU A 588 -1.57 -23.67 -20.72
CA GLU A 588 -0.51 -24.66 -21.02
C GLU A 588 0.87 -24.24 -20.51
N PHE A 589 1.19 -22.95 -20.62
CA PHE A 589 2.47 -22.41 -20.13
C PHE A 589 2.54 -22.47 -18.61
N ILE A 590 1.49 -22.00 -17.91
CA ILE A 590 1.45 -22.01 -16.45
C ILE A 590 1.42 -23.44 -15.90
N ASP A 591 0.63 -24.33 -16.49
CA ASP A 591 0.61 -25.76 -16.12
C ASP A 591 1.99 -26.38 -16.30
N ALA A 592 2.68 -26.11 -17.42
CA ALA A 592 4.04 -26.60 -17.63
C ALA A 592 5.04 -26.04 -16.61
N LEU A 593 4.94 -24.76 -16.23
CA LEU A 593 5.76 -24.18 -15.15
C LEU A 593 5.54 -24.94 -13.85
N LEU A 594 4.29 -25.12 -13.42
CA LEU A 594 3.96 -25.81 -12.16
C LEU A 594 4.41 -27.27 -12.15
N GLN A 595 4.26 -27.98 -13.27
CA GLN A 595 4.59 -29.41 -13.34
C GLN A 595 6.08 -29.68 -13.46
N LYS A 596 6.85 -28.79 -14.13
CA LYS A 596 8.21 -29.08 -14.56
C LYS A 596 9.29 -28.16 -13.98
N HIS A 597 8.93 -26.96 -13.53
CA HIS A 597 9.92 -25.92 -13.25
C HIS A 597 9.81 -25.30 -11.86
N ILE A 598 8.61 -24.88 -11.44
CA ILE A 598 8.38 -24.28 -10.12
C ILE A 598 8.67 -25.32 -9.03
N LEU A 599 9.43 -24.90 -8.03
CA LEU A 599 9.83 -25.79 -6.94
C LEU A 599 8.60 -26.26 -6.16
N LYS A 600 8.34 -27.57 -6.14
CA LYS A 600 7.16 -28.17 -5.49
C LYS A 600 7.01 -27.80 -4.00
N THR A 601 8.13 -27.61 -3.29
CA THR A 601 8.11 -27.23 -1.87
C THR A 601 7.55 -25.83 -1.63
N THR A 602 7.39 -25.00 -2.67
CA THR A 602 6.72 -23.69 -2.55
C THR A 602 5.22 -23.83 -2.23
N GLY A 603 4.64 -25.00 -2.51
CA GLY A 603 3.22 -25.27 -2.32
C GLY A 603 2.31 -24.58 -3.33
N ILE A 604 2.87 -24.00 -4.40
CA ILE A 604 2.08 -23.27 -5.40
C ILE A 604 1.40 -24.25 -6.36
N HIS A 605 0.08 -24.12 -6.47
CA HIS A 605 -0.80 -24.87 -7.36
C HIS A 605 -1.91 -23.93 -7.86
N PHE A 606 -2.67 -24.37 -8.86
CA PHE A 606 -3.89 -23.67 -9.27
C PHE A 606 -4.91 -23.68 -8.12
N ASP A 607 -5.66 -22.58 -7.98
CA ASP A 607 -6.72 -22.45 -6.98
C ASP A 607 -7.77 -23.58 -7.09
N ASP A 608 -7.91 -24.38 -6.04
CA ASP A 608 -8.82 -25.53 -6.04
C ASP A 608 -10.30 -25.16 -6.22
N LEU A 609 -10.71 -23.95 -5.83
CA LEU A 609 -12.11 -23.53 -5.90
C LEU A 609 -12.37 -22.68 -7.14
N ASN A 610 -11.57 -21.65 -7.37
CA ASN A 610 -11.83 -20.62 -8.36
C ASN A 610 -11.27 -20.97 -9.73
N PHE A 611 -10.13 -21.68 -9.79
CA PHE A 611 -9.50 -21.97 -11.06
C PHE A 611 -10.33 -22.95 -11.89
N LYS A 612 -10.58 -22.56 -13.14
CA LYS A 612 -11.29 -23.38 -14.11
C LYS A 612 -10.39 -23.64 -15.30
N LYS A 613 -10.06 -24.91 -15.52
CA LYS A 613 -9.32 -25.33 -16.71
C LYS A 613 -10.07 -24.87 -17.98
N PRO A 614 -9.43 -24.13 -18.89
CA PRO A 614 -10.07 -23.70 -20.14
C PRO A 614 -10.63 -24.89 -20.94
N GLY A 615 -11.78 -24.67 -21.59
CA GLY A 615 -12.51 -25.71 -22.33
C GLY A 615 -13.45 -26.57 -21.48
N THR A 616 -13.44 -26.44 -20.15
CA THR A 616 -14.45 -27.09 -19.29
C THR A 616 -15.79 -26.36 -19.34
N PRO A 617 -16.95 -27.05 -19.28
CA PRO A 617 -18.26 -26.41 -19.20
C PRO A 617 -18.40 -25.49 -17.99
N ALA A 618 -19.22 -24.44 -18.11
CA ALA A 618 -19.52 -23.57 -16.98
C ALA A 618 -20.24 -24.36 -15.86
N PRO A 619 -19.88 -24.13 -14.58
CA PRO A 619 -20.63 -24.69 -13.47
C PRO A 619 -22.07 -24.18 -13.50
N ILE A 620 -23.02 -25.11 -13.38
CA ILE A 620 -24.45 -24.82 -13.31
C ILE A 620 -24.88 -24.93 -11.86
N MET A 621 -25.64 -23.93 -11.37
CA MET A 621 -26.21 -23.95 -10.03
C MET A 621 -26.96 -25.27 -9.78
N PRO A 622 -26.57 -26.06 -8.76
CA PRO A 622 -27.29 -27.27 -8.40
C PRO A 622 -28.74 -26.98 -8.03
N LYS A 623 -29.64 -27.91 -8.36
CA LYS A 623 -31.05 -27.84 -7.90
C LYS A 623 -31.22 -28.30 -6.45
N ALA A 624 -30.25 -29.01 -5.89
CA ALA A 624 -30.24 -29.49 -4.53
C ALA A 624 -28.80 -29.52 -3.99
N PHE A 625 -28.65 -29.34 -2.68
CA PHE A 625 -27.37 -29.27 -1.97
C PHE A 625 -27.25 -30.45 -1.02
N LYS A 626 -26.83 -31.62 -1.53
CA LYS A 626 -26.78 -32.87 -0.74
C LYS A 626 -25.36 -33.29 -0.40
N THR A 627 -24.39 -32.86 -1.20
CA THR A 627 -22.98 -33.25 -1.09
C THR A 627 -22.09 -32.01 -1.06
N THR A 628 -20.88 -32.15 -0.52
CA THR A 628 -19.85 -31.08 -0.59
C THR A 628 -19.58 -30.65 -2.03
N ALA A 629 -19.66 -31.56 -2.99
CA ALA A 629 -19.51 -31.26 -4.41
C ALA A 629 -20.61 -30.32 -4.94
N ASP A 630 -21.85 -30.43 -4.43
CA ASP A 630 -22.93 -29.52 -4.79
C ASP A 630 -22.62 -28.10 -4.30
N TYR A 631 -22.18 -27.95 -3.04
CA TYR A 631 -21.79 -26.64 -2.50
C TYR A 631 -20.62 -26.01 -3.26
N ILE A 632 -19.59 -26.80 -3.60
CA ILE A 632 -18.46 -26.31 -4.43
C ILE A 632 -18.96 -25.88 -5.81
N LYS A 633 -19.83 -26.67 -6.44
CA LYS A 633 -20.39 -26.35 -7.76
C LYS A 633 -21.25 -25.09 -7.72
N ALA A 634 -22.04 -24.89 -6.67
CA ALA A 634 -22.84 -23.69 -6.46
C ALA A 634 -21.95 -22.46 -6.23
N ALA A 635 -20.93 -22.58 -5.37
CA ALA A 635 -19.95 -21.54 -5.13
C ALA A 635 -19.27 -21.11 -6.44
N ARG A 636 -18.88 -22.06 -7.29
CA ARG A 636 -18.34 -21.77 -8.63
C ARG A 636 -19.36 -21.20 -9.62
N ALA A 637 -20.65 -21.42 -9.43
CA ALA A 637 -21.68 -20.90 -10.33
C ALA A 637 -22.01 -19.43 -10.06
N ILE A 638 -21.93 -18.98 -8.79
CA ILE A 638 -22.19 -17.58 -8.42
C ILE A 638 -21.04 -16.63 -8.79
N THR A 639 -19.84 -17.17 -9.04
CA THR A 639 -18.64 -16.41 -9.41
C THR A 639 -18.55 -16.06 -10.89
N LEU A 640 -19.42 -16.63 -11.73
CA LEU A 640 -19.40 -16.42 -13.17
C LEU A 640 -19.92 -15.03 -13.57
N PRO A 641 -19.43 -14.47 -14.69
CA PRO A 641 -19.98 -13.25 -15.25
C PRO A 641 -21.48 -13.32 -15.51
N GLY A 642 -22.15 -12.19 -15.30
CA GLY A 642 -23.60 -12.07 -15.53
C GLY A 642 -24.47 -12.71 -14.45
N SER A 643 -23.89 -13.15 -13.32
CA SER A 643 -24.68 -13.47 -12.14
C SER A 643 -25.32 -12.19 -11.59
N GLY A 644 -26.64 -12.21 -11.33
CA GLY A 644 -27.33 -11.05 -10.75
C GLY A 644 -26.81 -10.68 -9.35
N PHE A 645 -26.06 -11.59 -8.71
CA PHE A 645 -25.41 -11.35 -7.43
C PHE A 645 -24.25 -10.36 -7.56
N ILE A 646 -23.34 -10.55 -8.53
CA ILE A 646 -22.18 -9.65 -8.70
C ILE A 646 -22.67 -8.23 -8.98
N SER A 647 -23.59 -8.05 -9.92
CA SER A 647 -24.14 -6.74 -10.24
C SER A 647 -24.82 -6.09 -9.03
N TYR A 648 -25.62 -6.86 -8.28
CA TYR A 648 -26.29 -6.36 -7.07
C TYR A 648 -25.30 -5.84 -6.02
N MET A 649 -24.14 -6.49 -5.88
CA MET A 649 -23.10 -6.09 -4.93
C MET A 649 -22.33 -4.87 -5.44
N THR A 650 -21.90 -4.87 -6.71
CA THR A 650 -21.16 -3.74 -7.28
C THR A 650 -21.98 -2.47 -7.39
N ASP A 651 -23.29 -2.57 -7.65
CA ASP A 651 -24.22 -1.43 -7.68
C ASP A 651 -24.37 -0.75 -6.30
N ARG A 652 -23.93 -1.42 -5.23
CA ARG A 652 -23.85 -0.88 -3.85
C ARG A 652 -22.42 -0.58 -3.40
N GLY A 653 -21.46 -0.55 -4.31
CA GLY A 653 -20.06 -0.23 -4.02
C GLY A 653 -19.28 -1.32 -3.29
N ALA A 654 -19.82 -2.55 -3.17
CA ALA A 654 -19.10 -3.64 -2.54
C ALA A 654 -18.13 -4.31 -3.53
N ASN A 655 -16.83 -4.27 -3.23
CA ASN A 655 -15.78 -4.96 -3.99
C ASN A 655 -15.20 -6.16 -3.24
N ASN A 656 -15.37 -6.20 -1.92
CA ASN A 656 -14.88 -7.27 -1.05
C ASN A 656 -15.94 -7.56 0.02
N ILE A 657 -16.23 -8.83 0.24
CA ILE A 657 -17.29 -9.29 1.14
C ILE A 657 -16.71 -10.33 2.08
N PHE A 658 -16.81 -10.06 3.39
CA PHE A 658 -16.46 -11.03 4.41
C PHE A 658 -17.63 -11.97 4.69
N LEU A 659 -17.46 -13.25 4.37
CA LEU A 659 -18.44 -14.30 4.61
C LEU A 659 -18.05 -15.09 5.86
N ARG A 660 -18.97 -15.15 6.83
CA ARG A 660 -18.92 -16.06 7.98
C ARG A 660 -20.00 -17.12 7.82
N ILE A 661 -19.62 -18.38 7.96
CA ILE A 661 -20.51 -19.54 7.92
C ILE A 661 -20.49 -20.16 9.31
N ASP A 662 -21.58 -20.03 10.05
CA ASP A 662 -21.74 -20.67 11.36
C ASP A 662 -22.12 -22.15 11.19
N MET A 663 -21.40 -23.01 11.90
CA MET A 663 -21.56 -24.45 11.84
C MET A 663 -22.45 -24.94 12.98
N PRO A 664 -23.17 -26.07 12.82
CA PRO A 664 -24.06 -26.60 13.87
C PRO A 664 -23.36 -26.95 15.19
N ASP A 665 -22.06 -27.19 15.16
CA ASP A 665 -21.23 -27.48 16.34
C ASP A 665 -20.76 -26.21 17.09
N GLY A 666 -21.23 -25.03 16.66
CA GLY A 666 -20.86 -23.74 17.24
C GLY A 666 -19.53 -23.18 16.72
N THR A 667 -18.84 -23.88 15.83
CA THR A 667 -17.67 -23.33 15.12
C THR A 667 -18.10 -22.45 13.96
N PHE A 668 -17.14 -21.77 13.32
CA PHE A 668 -17.42 -21.00 12.11
C PHE A 668 -16.27 -21.07 11.11
N ILE A 669 -16.61 -20.93 9.83
CA ILE A 669 -15.68 -20.81 8.72
C ILE A 669 -15.76 -19.39 8.18
N THR A 670 -14.63 -18.81 7.78
CA THR A 670 -14.60 -17.49 7.13
C THR A 670 -14.03 -17.60 5.72
N LYS A 671 -14.57 -16.78 4.82
CA LYS A 671 -14.14 -16.62 3.43
C LYS A 671 -14.22 -15.14 3.05
N ASN A 672 -13.44 -14.74 2.05
CA ASN A 672 -13.59 -13.45 1.40
C ASN A 672 -14.07 -13.68 -0.02
N LEU A 673 -15.11 -12.95 -0.43
CA LEU A 673 -15.54 -12.89 -1.81
C LEU A 673 -15.01 -11.59 -2.40
N ILE A 674 -14.19 -11.70 -3.44
CA ILE A 674 -13.56 -10.58 -4.11
C ILE A 674 -14.23 -10.42 -5.45
N ILE A 675 -14.73 -9.24 -5.77
CA ILE A 675 -15.24 -8.95 -7.10
C ILE A 675 -14.10 -8.41 -7.95
N ASN A 676 -13.81 -9.10 -9.05
CA ASN A 676 -12.85 -8.68 -10.05
C ASN A 676 -13.61 -7.89 -11.12
N ARG A 677 -13.59 -6.56 -11.03
CA ARG A 677 -14.31 -5.73 -12.01
C ARG A 677 -13.59 -5.75 -13.35
N TRP A 678 -14.36 -5.81 -14.42
CA TRP A 678 -13.84 -5.78 -15.77
C TRP A 678 -13.62 -4.34 -16.23
N HIS A 679 -12.38 -4.03 -16.58
CA HIS A 679 -12.00 -2.77 -17.23
C HIS A 679 -11.62 -3.04 -18.68
N ASP A 680 -12.31 -2.49 -19.66
CA ASP A 680 -12.00 -2.69 -21.08
C ASP A 680 -10.53 -2.36 -21.42
N ASN A 681 -9.94 -1.39 -20.70
CA ASN A 681 -8.51 -1.21 -20.53
C ASN A 681 -8.21 -0.37 -19.27
N VAL A 682 -6.96 -0.42 -18.78
CA VAL A 682 -6.49 0.34 -17.59
C VAL A 682 -5.50 1.46 -17.96
N ASN A 683 -5.46 1.84 -19.24
CA ASN A 683 -4.55 2.85 -19.75
C ASN A 683 -5.23 4.23 -19.76
N ALA A 684 -5.61 4.75 -18.60
CA ALA A 684 -5.87 6.18 -18.43
C ALA A 684 -5.74 6.66 -17.00
N LEU A 685 -5.45 7.95 -16.94
CA LEU A 685 -5.45 8.75 -15.73
C LEU A 685 -6.88 9.01 -15.21
N PHE A 686 -7.85 9.24 -16.09
CA PHE A 686 -9.20 9.68 -15.73
C PHE A 686 -10.30 8.88 -16.42
N GLY A 687 -11.52 8.93 -15.87
CA GLY A 687 -12.71 8.37 -16.50
C GLY A 687 -12.79 6.85 -16.49
N GLU A 688 -12.24 6.20 -15.47
CA GLU A 688 -12.27 4.73 -15.32
C GLU A 688 -13.67 4.15 -15.46
N GLU A 689 -14.69 4.82 -14.92
CA GLU A 689 -16.09 4.37 -14.97
C GLU A 689 -16.57 4.08 -16.40
N SER A 690 -16.13 4.86 -17.39
CA SER A 690 -16.49 4.69 -18.80
C SER A 690 -15.94 3.40 -19.44
N ARG A 691 -15.04 2.70 -18.75
CA ARG A 691 -14.35 1.49 -19.22
C ARG A 691 -14.80 0.25 -18.47
N LEU A 692 -15.59 0.41 -17.43
CA LEU A 692 -16.13 -0.71 -16.69
C LEU A 692 -17.15 -1.45 -17.53
N ASN A 693 -17.13 -2.78 -17.49
CA ASN A 693 -18.13 -3.62 -18.12
C ASN A 693 -18.70 -4.63 -17.13
N PRO A 694 -19.71 -4.23 -16.32
CA PRO A 694 -20.24 -5.09 -15.25
C PRO A 694 -20.74 -6.46 -15.70
N LYS A 695 -21.10 -6.61 -16.99
CA LYS A 695 -21.52 -7.90 -17.56
C LYS A 695 -20.39 -8.94 -17.62
N LYS A 696 -19.14 -8.50 -17.47
CA LYS A 696 -17.93 -9.32 -17.51
C LYS A 696 -17.24 -9.42 -16.15
N ASP A 697 -17.77 -8.78 -15.11
CA ASP A 697 -17.23 -8.86 -13.76
C ASP A 697 -17.27 -10.32 -13.27
N THR A 698 -16.23 -10.74 -12.58
CA THR A 698 -16.14 -12.06 -11.96
C THR A 698 -15.93 -11.94 -10.47
N MET A 699 -15.93 -13.08 -9.78
CA MET A 699 -15.70 -13.09 -8.34
C MET A 699 -14.86 -14.28 -7.95
N ASP A 700 -13.97 -14.10 -6.97
CA ASP A 700 -13.18 -15.19 -6.40
C ASP A 700 -13.56 -15.39 -4.93
N ILE A 701 -13.59 -16.65 -4.48
CA ILE A 701 -13.84 -17.02 -3.09
C ILE A 701 -12.52 -17.51 -2.48
N ILE A 702 -11.95 -16.71 -1.58
CA ILE A 702 -10.62 -16.96 -1.04
C ILE A 702 -10.67 -17.21 0.48
N SER A 703 -9.83 -18.12 0.95
CA SER A 703 -9.71 -18.47 2.38
C SER A 703 -8.83 -17.51 3.17
N GLN A 704 -7.94 -16.78 2.49
CA GLN A 704 -7.05 -15.82 3.09
C GLN A 704 -7.82 -14.52 3.39
N SER A 705 -7.36 -13.74 4.38
CA SER A 705 -7.86 -12.38 4.60
C SER A 705 -7.39 -11.48 3.47
N ILE A 706 -8.32 -10.72 2.90
CA ILE A 706 -8.11 -9.88 1.71
C ILE A 706 -8.71 -8.52 1.99
N GLY A 707 -8.09 -7.47 1.45
CA GLY A 707 -8.42 -6.08 1.74
C GLY A 707 -7.75 -5.58 3.02
N SER A 708 -7.76 -4.27 3.23
CA SER A 708 -7.15 -3.64 4.41
C SER A 708 -7.71 -2.27 4.73
#